data_AF-A0AB35J5U9-F1
#
_entry.id   AF-A0AB35J5U9-F1
#
_cell.length_a   1.000
_cell.length_b   1.000
_cell.length_c   1.000
_cell.angle_alpha   90.00
_cell.angle_beta   90.00
_cell.angle_gamma   90.00
#
_symmetry.space_group_name_H-M   'P 1'
#
loop_
_entity.id
_entity.type
_entity.pdbx_description
1 polymer ?
#
loop_
_entity_poly.entity_id
_entity_poly.type
_entity_poly.pdbx_seq_one_letter_code
_entity_poly.pdbx_strand_id
1 'polypeptide(L)'
;MQKIKGKKVLTFGDSIIDGHLYKKAGFMEFVAEQEGMSVKKYANNGACILPGNPIDEAGLGGMVLSDQVEKAAAENEWADYIVFDGGTNDAYAPVLDMLGDVSQKSVETDTFAGAFRKTVEAIQRNWPKAVVIYVAVHRLGYRERNVQKALHEIALNICAEMGVVTANLYDECELDTADEAMCRKYSFDILKAGLPAPGKNPTGTHPNFAAIETYYLPFVSEVLKKAAEFRMGNVHWNSFDDEIALWWEQTEGRKNGKFHYQIEVNGTWTGETKKSHYCMKNLQADTQYDVKIQAMQGTEVCQTVRLYCKTKRKRTRLDVTQAPYYAVGDGRTMNTGALQKALDDCTNEQTVYVPKGVYLTGALRMHSDMELYLEEGAVLRGTEVPDDYLPRIWSRFEGREMETLSGLLNLGELDHKAGATSENVVIRGKGTIEGGGRVLMERVIEEERVRLKEYLEELGDKILECENLDTIPGRIRPRLIHICNARNVVISGITVKNGACWNVHMIYSEDVLTYGCQFYSRDVWNGDGWDPDSSRNCTIFGCTFDTGDDAIAIKSGKNPEGNEINRPCERIRIFDCVVAFGHGFAIGSEMSGGIRDVKIWNCDLRNSANGIEIKATRKRGGYVKEVYAAHCVLPRILFHSVGYNDDGIAGPHPPVLEQCCFEEMDITRLCLNEKENRMDLCEALDLCGFEEKEYHLKNLTFRNIRIAKNGQEEDGIHQKYCENLVFENISVG
;
A
#
# COMPACT_ATOMS: atom_id res chain seq x y z
N MET A 1 -2.85 26.60 24.73
CA MET A 1 -4.07 27.02 24.00
C MET A 1 -4.83 25.76 23.59
N GLN A 2 -6.14 25.64 23.88
CA GLN A 2 -6.96 24.49 23.45
C GLN A 2 -6.80 24.31 21.94
N LYS A 3 -6.13 23.22 21.53
CA LYS A 3 -5.59 23.00 20.17
C LYS A 3 -6.68 22.94 19.08
N ILE A 4 -7.91 22.66 19.49
CA ILE A 4 -9.08 22.52 18.63
C ILE A 4 -10.05 23.73 18.72
N LYS A 5 -9.75 24.73 19.56
CA LYS A 5 -10.61 25.92 19.72
C LYS A 5 -10.72 26.70 18.39
N GLY A 6 -11.93 27.13 18.05
CA GLY A 6 -12.25 27.86 16.83
C GLY A 6 -12.33 26.99 15.57
N LYS A 7 -12.13 25.67 15.69
CA LYS A 7 -12.27 24.73 14.59
C LYS A 7 -13.73 24.43 14.29
N LYS A 8 -14.03 24.05 13.05
CA LYS A 8 -15.37 23.70 12.61
C LYS A 8 -15.55 22.20 12.43
N VAL A 9 -16.64 21.68 12.96
CA VAL A 9 -17.03 20.28 12.86
C VAL A 9 -18.33 20.14 12.06
N LEU A 10 -18.37 19.22 11.11
CA LEU A 10 -19.63 18.69 10.59
C LEU A 10 -19.89 17.34 11.25
N THR A 11 -21.15 17.10 11.63
CA THR A 11 -21.53 15.82 12.23
C THR A 11 -22.64 15.12 11.46
N PHE A 12 -22.46 13.81 11.24
CA PHE A 12 -23.34 12.90 10.51
C PHE A 12 -23.71 11.68 11.37
N GLY A 13 -24.73 10.94 10.96
CA GLY A 13 -25.19 9.71 11.61
C GLY A 13 -26.48 9.91 12.39
N ASP A 14 -26.67 9.15 13.47
CA ASP A 14 -27.90 9.12 14.28
C ASP A 14 -27.88 10.14 15.44
N SER A 15 -26.72 10.71 15.75
CA SER A 15 -26.53 11.83 16.68
C SER A 15 -26.99 11.59 18.12
N ILE A 16 -27.07 10.34 18.58
CA ILE A 16 -27.02 9.83 19.97
C ILE A 16 -27.65 10.71 21.09
N ILE A 17 -28.68 11.51 20.79
CA ILE A 17 -29.67 12.06 21.73
C ILE A 17 -30.98 12.07 20.96
N ASP A 18 -31.58 10.90 20.84
CA ASP A 18 -32.69 10.80 19.91
C ASP A 18 -33.64 9.63 20.17
N GLY A 19 -34.52 9.83 21.14
CA GLY A 19 -35.90 9.50 20.87
C GLY A 19 -36.46 10.62 20.01
N HIS A 20 -37.33 10.29 19.06
CA HIS A 20 -38.13 11.13 18.14
C HIS A 20 -38.66 12.50 18.65
N LEU A 21 -38.49 12.80 19.94
CA LEU A 21 -38.94 13.95 20.70
C LEU A 21 -37.88 15.07 20.89
N TYR A 22 -36.56 14.83 20.76
CA TYR A 22 -35.52 15.84 21.04
C TYR A 22 -34.57 16.10 19.87
N LYS A 23 -34.77 17.19 19.12
CA LYS A 23 -33.97 17.51 17.91
C LYS A 23 -32.96 18.65 18.07
N LYS A 24 -32.81 19.22 19.28
CA LYS A 24 -32.09 20.48 19.48
C LYS A 24 -30.57 20.35 19.58
N ALA A 25 -30.07 19.21 20.08
CA ALA A 25 -28.65 18.97 20.29
C ALA A 25 -28.37 17.46 20.31
N GLY A 26 -27.20 17.03 19.84
CA GLY A 26 -26.58 15.73 20.05
C GLY A 26 -25.30 15.85 20.90
N PHE A 27 -24.51 14.79 21.03
CA PHE A 27 -23.29 14.82 21.85
C PHE A 27 -22.21 15.79 21.33
N MET A 28 -22.14 16.02 20.02
CA MET A 28 -21.13 16.91 19.43
C MET A 28 -21.37 18.39 19.73
N GLU A 29 -22.60 18.81 19.96
CA GLU A 29 -22.89 20.17 20.45
C GLU A 29 -22.29 20.41 21.83
N PHE A 30 -22.37 19.44 22.75
CA PHE A 30 -21.75 19.52 24.07
C PHE A 30 -20.22 19.57 23.96
N VAL A 31 -19.63 18.72 23.11
CA VAL A 31 -18.18 18.71 22.84
C VAL A 31 -17.73 20.05 22.26
N ALA A 32 -18.46 20.57 21.28
CA ALA A 32 -18.12 21.83 20.63
C ALA A 32 -18.21 23.02 21.60
N GLU A 33 -19.24 23.07 22.45
CA GLU A 33 -19.38 24.10 23.48
C GLU A 33 -18.20 24.06 24.47
N GLN A 34 -17.86 22.88 25.01
CA GLN A 34 -16.76 22.72 25.96
C GLN A 34 -15.41 23.11 25.36
N GLU A 35 -15.15 22.72 24.11
CA GLU A 35 -13.85 22.90 23.47
C GLU A 35 -13.75 24.21 22.67
N GLY A 36 -14.83 25.01 22.65
CA GLY A 36 -14.89 26.28 21.93
C GLY A 36 -14.81 26.11 20.42
N MET A 37 -15.40 25.04 19.88
CA MET A 37 -15.53 24.75 18.45
C MET A 37 -16.86 25.27 17.91
N SER A 38 -16.99 25.32 16.58
CA SER A 38 -18.28 25.48 15.91
C SER A 38 -18.73 24.14 15.33
N VAL A 39 -20.03 23.85 15.43
CA VAL A 39 -20.61 22.60 14.91
C VAL A 39 -21.76 22.91 13.96
N LYS A 40 -21.82 22.20 12.84
CA LYS A 40 -23.01 22.14 11.98
C LYS A 40 -23.50 20.70 11.92
N LYS A 41 -24.71 20.48 12.44
CA LYS A 41 -25.33 19.16 12.53
C LYS A 41 -26.12 18.83 11.28
N TYR A 42 -25.73 17.74 10.62
CA TYR A 42 -26.52 17.03 9.60
C TYR A 42 -27.08 15.70 10.12
N ALA A 43 -26.47 15.19 11.19
CA ALA A 43 -26.89 14.00 11.92
C ALA A 43 -28.37 14.08 12.33
N ASN A 44 -29.07 12.96 12.21
CA ASN A 44 -30.53 12.85 12.33
C ASN A 44 -30.91 11.47 12.86
N ASN A 45 -31.87 11.36 13.78
CA ASN A 45 -32.29 10.08 14.35
C ASN A 45 -32.54 9.02 13.31
N GLY A 46 -32.38 7.76 13.72
CA GLY A 46 -32.83 6.62 12.92
C GLY A 46 -31.98 6.42 11.67
N ALA A 47 -30.95 7.26 11.46
CA ALA A 47 -30.00 7.08 10.41
C ALA A 47 -29.36 5.69 10.53
N CYS A 48 -29.39 4.98 9.41
CA CYS A 48 -28.76 3.69 9.23
C CYS A 48 -27.56 3.84 8.30
N ILE A 49 -26.62 2.92 8.42
CA ILE A 49 -25.57 2.74 7.41
C ILE A 49 -26.15 2.00 6.20
N LEU A 50 -26.96 0.96 6.45
CA LEU A 50 -27.57 0.17 5.39
C LEU A 50 -28.75 0.90 4.74
N PRO A 51 -28.85 0.91 3.39
CA PRO A 51 -30.05 1.35 2.72
C PRO A 51 -31.20 0.34 2.93
N GLY A 52 -32.39 0.83 3.26
CA GLY A 52 -33.63 0.05 3.18
C GLY A 52 -33.94 -1.00 4.28
N ASN A 53 -33.24 -1.02 5.42
CA ASN A 53 -33.51 -1.97 6.52
C ASN A 53 -34.65 -1.54 7.49
N PRO A 54 -35.27 -2.45 8.27
CA PRO A 54 -36.71 -2.54 8.37
C PRO A 54 -37.33 -1.45 9.24
N ILE A 55 -38.32 -0.82 8.61
CA ILE A 55 -39.36 0.04 9.13
C ILE A 55 -39.84 -0.47 10.50
N ASP A 56 -39.64 0.32 11.56
CA ASP A 56 -40.48 0.18 12.74
C ASP A 56 -41.94 0.47 12.36
N GLU A 57 -42.92 -0.09 13.06
CA GLU A 57 -44.36 0.11 12.77
C GLU A 57 -44.79 1.61 12.73
N ALA A 58 -43.91 2.52 13.15
CA ALA A 58 -44.06 3.96 13.17
C ALA A 58 -43.59 4.70 11.89
N GLY A 59 -42.97 4.02 10.91
CA GLY A 59 -42.67 4.63 9.60
C GLY A 59 -41.53 5.64 9.60
N LEU A 60 -40.52 5.50 10.48
CA LEU A 60 -39.32 6.36 10.48
C LEU A 60 -38.17 5.82 9.60
N GLY A 61 -38.35 4.65 8.98
CA GLY A 61 -37.36 3.99 8.12
C GLY A 61 -37.28 4.60 6.72
N GLY A 62 -36.29 5.47 6.51
CA GLY A 62 -35.96 6.00 5.18
C GLY A 62 -34.74 6.91 5.13
N MET A 63 -33.95 7.02 6.21
CA MET A 63 -32.83 7.95 6.29
C MET A 63 -31.52 7.17 6.32
N VAL A 64 -30.71 7.33 5.29
CA VAL A 64 -29.38 6.71 5.19
C VAL A 64 -28.32 7.77 5.50
N LEU A 65 -27.24 7.38 6.18
CA LEU A 65 -26.15 8.31 6.52
C LEU A 65 -25.58 8.99 5.26
N SER A 66 -25.51 8.27 4.13
CA SER A 66 -25.09 8.81 2.85
C SER A 66 -25.87 10.05 2.42
N ASP A 67 -27.18 10.10 2.66
CA ASP A 67 -28.03 11.24 2.29
C ASP A 67 -27.64 12.51 3.06
N GLN A 68 -27.19 12.34 4.31
CA GLN A 68 -26.72 13.45 5.13
C GLN A 68 -25.38 13.99 4.61
N VAL A 69 -24.48 13.10 4.20
CA VAL A 69 -23.19 13.43 3.59
C VAL A 69 -23.39 14.16 2.26
N GLU A 70 -24.27 13.65 1.41
CA GLU A 70 -24.62 14.27 0.12
C GLU A 70 -25.24 15.65 0.30
N LYS A 71 -26.16 15.80 1.25
CA LYS A 71 -26.76 17.10 1.57
C LYS A 71 -25.71 18.12 2.00
N ALA A 72 -24.79 17.74 2.90
CA ALA A 72 -23.73 18.64 3.34
C ALA A 72 -22.75 19.01 2.22
N ALA A 73 -22.43 18.05 1.35
CA ALA A 73 -21.60 18.28 0.17
C ALA A 73 -22.27 19.24 -0.82
N ALA A 74 -23.59 19.10 -1.05
CA ALA A 74 -24.37 19.98 -1.92
C ALA A 74 -24.43 21.44 -1.40
N GLU A 75 -24.35 21.63 -0.08
CA GLU A 75 -24.27 22.95 0.55
C GLU A 75 -22.84 23.55 0.51
N ASN A 76 -21.86 22.81 -0.03
CA ASN A 76 -20.45 23.21 -0.18
C ASN A 76 -19.82 23.69 1.15
N GLU A 77 -20.19 23.05 2.25
CA GLU A 77 -19.68 23.38 3.56
C GLU A 77 -18.22 22.96 3.72
N TRP A 78 -17.40 23.80 4.33
CA TRP A 78 -16.04 23.43 4.74
C TRP A 78 -16.02 22.92 6.19
N ALA A 79 -15.04 22.08 6.52
CA ALA A 79 -14.86 21.50 7.85
C ALA A 79 -13.36 21.32 8.19
N ASP A 80 -12.99 21.49 9.46
CA ASP A 80 -11.70 21.00 9.97
C ASP A 80 -11.81 19.54 10.43
N TYR A 81 -12.98 19.16 10.96
CA TYR A 81 -13.27 17.82 11.45
C TYR A 81 -14.60 17.32 10.90
N ILE A 82 -14.66 16.03 10.61
CA ILE A 82 -15.90 15.30 10.39
C ILE A 82 -16.03 14.29 11.52
N VAL A 83 -17.15 14.33 12.25
CA VAL A 83 -17.45 13.34 13.30
C VAL A 83 -18.73 12.64 12.95
N PHE A 84 -18.67 11.32 12.76
CA PHE A 84 -19.86 10.54 12.43
C PHE A 84 -20.01 9.30 13.31
N ASP A 85 -21.25 8.92 13.54
CA ASP A 85 -21.67 7.65 14.14
C ASP A 85 -22.60 6.89 13.18
N GLY A 86 -22.92 5.65 13.51
CA GLY A 86 -23.74 4.77 12.68
C GLY A 86 -23.62 3.31 13.12
N GLY A 87 -24.54 2.45 12.68
CA GLY A 87 -24.62 1.05 13.10
C GLY A 87 -25.59 0.80 14.27
N THR A 88 -25.88 1.80 15.10
CA THR A 88 -26.84 1.69 16.23
C THR A 88 -28.22 1.23 15.78
N ASN A 89 -28.72 1.80 14.67
CA ASN A 89 -30.03 1.48 14.10
C ASN A 89 -29.97 0.33 13.08
N ASP A 90 -28.77 -0.13 12.73
CA ASP A 90 -28.56 -1.34 11.94
C ASP A 90 -28.47 -2.60 12.83
N ALA A 91 -28.35 -2.47 14.16
CA ALA A 91 -28.05 -3.58 15.06
C ALA A 91 -29.26 -4.50 15.39
N TYR A 92 -29.90 -5.07 14.36
CA TYR A 92 -30.98 -6.05 14.45
C TYR A 92 -30.57 -7.40 13.85
N ALA A 93 -31.15 -8.51 14.33
CA ALA A 93 -30.81 -9.86 13.88
C ALA A 93 -30.72 -10.06 12.34
N PRO A 94 -31.65 -9.53 11.51
CA PRO A 94 -31.57 -9.71 10.06
C PRO A 94 -30.31 -9.14 9.40
N VAL A 95 -29.62 -8.21 10.05
CA VAL A 95 -28.40 -7.58 9.51
C VAL A 95 -27.21 -8.54 9.50
N LEU A 96 -27.25 -9.63 10.28
CA LEU A 96 -26.21 -10.67 10.22
C LEU A 96 -26.10 -11.30 8.83
N ASP A 97 -27.18 -11.32 8.06
CA ASP A 97 -27.19 -11.82 6.68
C ASP A 97 -26.74 -10.75 5.66
N MET A 98 -26.51 -9.51 6.11
CA MET A 98 -26.17 -8.33 5.28
C MET A 98 -24.85 -7.67 5.70
N LEU A 99 -23.97 -8.37 6.43
CA LEU A 99 -22.72 -7.78 6.92
C LEU A 99 -21.76 -7.40 5.79
N GLY A 100 -21.69 -8.24 4.75
CA GLY A 100 -20.69 -8.15 3.68
C GLY A 100 -19.31 -8.62 4.11
N ASP A 101 -18.40 -8.78 3.14
CA ASP A 101 -17.01 -9.13 3.39
C ASP A 101 -16.16 -7.87 3.67
N VAL A 102 -15.44 -7.88 4.79
CA VAL A 102 -14.52 -6.81 5.19
C VAL A 102 -13.15 -6.95 4.54
N SER A 103 -12.81 -8.16 4.07
CA SER A 103 -11.52 -8.48 3.47
C SER A 103 -11.40 -8.12 1.99
N GLN A 104 -12.51 -7.66 1.38
CA GLN A 104 -12.53 -7.15 0.01
C GLN A 104 -12.80 -5.64 -0.04
N LYS A 105 -12.37 -5.00 -1.14
CA LYS A 105 -12.86 -3.69 -1.60
C LYS A 105 -14.33 -3.83 -2.07
N SER A 106 -15.21 -4.34 -1.20
CA SER A 106 -16.61 -4.58 -1.55
C SER A 106 -17.22 -3.26 -2.03
N VAL A 107 -17.77 -3.31 -3.24
CA VAL A 107 -18.48 -2.21 -3.89
C VAL A 107 -19.99 -2.31 -3.68
N GLU A 108 -20.45 -3.36 -2.98
CA GLU A 108 -21.85 -3.70 -2.74
C GLU A 108 -22.44 -2.83 -1.64
N THR A 109 -23.23 -1.83 -2.02
CA THR A 109 -23.85 -0.87 -1.10
C THR A 109 -25.04 -1.44 -0.31
N ASP A 110 -25.48 -2.66 -0.62
CA ASP A 110 -26.52 -3.39 0.11
C ASP A 110 -25.98 -4.23 1.28
N THR A 111 -24.67 -4.20 1.51
CA THR A 111 -24.02 -4.76 2.71
C THR A 111 -23.55 -3.66 3.66
N PHE A 112 -23.47 -3.96 4.96
CA PHE A 112 -23.04 -2.98 5.97
C PHE A 112 -21.60 -2.55 5.69
N ALA A 113 -20.70 -3.49 5.41
CA ALA A 113 -19.31 -3.21 5.08
C ALA A 113 -19.17 -2.29 3.86
N GLY A 114 -19.87 -2.60 2.76
CA GLY A 114 -19.80 -1.80 1.55
C GLY A 114 -20.43 -0.40 1.71
N ALA A 115 -21.59 -0.30 2.36
CA ALA A 115 -22.24 0.98 2.63
C ALA A 115 -21.40 1.87 3.58
N PHE A 116 -20.81 1.29 4.62
CA PHE A 116 -19.92 2.00 5.55
C PHE A 116 -18.68 2.54 4.82
N ARG A 117 -18.01 1.68 4.03
CA ARG A 117 -16.84 2.06 3.23
C ARG A 117 -17.16 3.20 2.26
N LYS A 118 -18.26 3.08 1.50
CA LYS A 118 -18.70 4.12 0.55
C LYS A 118 -19.01 5.44 1.22
N THR A 119 -19.57 5.39 2.43
CA THR A 119 -19.81 6.57 3.25
C THR A 119 -18.50 7.27 3.62
N VAL A 120 -17.50 6.51 4.11
CA VAL A 120 -16.17 7.06 4.43
C VAL A 120 -15.48 7.61 3.19
N GLU A 121 -15.54 6.90 2.06
CA GLU A 121 -15.00 7.37 0.77
C GLU A 121 -15.63 8.71 0.35
N ALA A 122 -16.96 8.83 0.47
CA ALA A 122 -17.65 10.07 0.16
C ALA A 122 -17.24 11.21 1.09
N ILE A 123 -17.09 10.95 2.39
CA ILE A 123 -16.61 11.92 3.37
C ILE A 123 -15.20 12.41 3.00
N GLN A 124 -14.25 11.50 2.79
CA GLN A 124 -12.86 11.85 2.48
C GLN A 124 -12.75 12.56 1.12
N ARG A 125 -13.57 12.18 0.13
CA ARG A 125 -13.62 12.85 -1.17
C ARG A 125 -14.13 14.30 -1.07
N ASN A 126 -15.17 14.53 -0.29
CA ASN A 126 -15.79 15.86 -0.15
C ASN A 126 -14.99 16.78 0.79
N TRP A 127 -14.31 16.21 1.79
CA TRP A 127 -13.50 16.95 2.77
C TRP A 127 -12.08 16.37 2.93
N PRO A 128 -11.24 16.39 1.88
CA PRO A 128 -9.93 15.73 1.86
C PRO A 128 -8.90 16.30 2.85
N LYS A 129 -9.19 17.46 3.46
CA LYS A 129 -8.33 18.09 4.48
C LYS A 129 -8.87 17.94 5.90
N ALA A 130 -10.09 17.43 6.07
CA ALA A 130 -10.70 17.30 7.38
C ALA A 130 -10.21 16.04 8.09
N VAL A 131 -10.03 16.13 9.41
CA VAL A 131 -9.78 14.96 10.24
C VAL A 131 -11.11 14.22 10.42
N VAL A 132 -11.17 12.98 9.95
CA VAL A 132 -12.38 12.14 10.03
C VAL A 132 -12.32 11.26 11.27
N ILE A 133 -13.37 11.30 12.08
CA ILE A 133 -13.52 10.54 13.32
C ILE A 133 -14.82 9.73 13.27
N TYR A 134 -14.70 8.42 13.48
CA TYR A 134 -15.83 7.53 13.71
C TYR A 134 -16.04 7.32 15.22
N VAL A 135 -17.28 7.49 15.69
CA VAL A 135 -17.65 7.22 17.08
C VAL A 135 -18.33 5.85 17.16
N ALA A 136 -17.58 4.84 17.60
CA ALA A 136 -18.15 3.53 17.89
C ALA A 136 -18.87 3.60 19.24
N VAL A 137 -20.20 3.58 19.19
CA VAL A 137 -21.07 3.90 20.32
C VAL A 137 -20.96 2.88 21.47
N HIS A 138 -21.39 3.27 22.66
CA HIS A 138 -21.41 2.39 23.83
C HIS A 138 -22.21 1.09 23.60
N ARG A 139 -22.00 0.09 24.46
CA ARG A 139 -22.75 -1.17 24.44
C ARG A 139 -24.24 -0.92 24.70
N LEU A 140 -25.08 -1.18 23.71
CA LEU A 140 -26.52 -0.88 23.72
C LEU A 140 -27.32 -2.00 24.39
N GLY A 141 -28.35 -1.62 25.16
CA GLY A 141 -29.22 -2.56 25.89
C GLY A 141 -30.28 -3.28 25.05
N TYR A 142 -31.06 -2.55 24.24
CA TYR A 142 -32.14 -3.13 23.42
C TYR A 142 -31.66 -3.91 22.21
N ARG A 143 -30.41 -3.70 21.77
CA ARG A 143 -29.86 -4.31 20.56
C ARG A 143 -29.18 -5.63 20.89
N GLU A 144 -29.24 -6.60 19.98
CA GLU A 144 -28.58 -7.90 20.20
C GLU A 144 -27.05 -7.76 20.19
N ARG A 145 -26.37 -8.34 21.19
CA ARG A 145 -24.93 -8.13 21.42
C ARG A 145 -24.05 -8.71 20.31
N ASN A 146 -24.43 -9.86 19.75
CA ASN A 146 -23.76 -10.49 18.61
C ASN A 146 -23.80 -9.59 17.36
N VAL A 147 -24.95 -8.96 17.08
CA VAL A 147 -25.08 -8.03 15.94
C VAL A 147 -24.23 -6.79 16.17
N GLN A 148 -24.32 -6.17 17.35
CA GLN A 148 -23.48 -5.02 17.72
C GLN A 148 -22.00 -5.32 17.53
N LYS A 149 -21.54 -6.48 18.02
CA LYS A 149 -20.15 -6.92 17.89
C LYS A 149 -19.75 -7.07 16.41
N ALA A 150 -20.57 -7.71 15.59
CA ALA A 150 -20.27 -7.89 14.17
C ALA A 150 -20.12 -6.55 13.43
N LEU A 151 -21.06 -5.62 13.61
CA LEU A 151 -20.99 -4.29 12.99
C LEU A 151 -19.78 -3.48 13.47
N HIS A 152 -19.48 -3.57 14.76
CA HIS A 152 -18.33 -2.91 15.38
C HIS A 152 -16.99 -3.40 14.81
N GLU A 153 -16.82 -4.72 14.69
CA GLU A 153 -15.61 -5.31 14.10
C GLU A 153 -15.40 -4.85 12.65
N ILE A 154 -16.48 -4.81 11.85
CA ILE A 154 -16.46 -4.33 10.47
C ILE A 154 -16.07 -2.85 10.41
N ALA A 155 -16.72 -2.01 11.21
CA ALA A 155 -16.49 -0.57 11.21
C ALA A 155 -15.06 -0.23 11.63
N LEU A 156 -14.52 -0.87 12.67
CA LEU A 156 -13.13 -0.66 13.11
C LEU A 156 -12.11 -1.09 12.05
N ASN A 157 -12.34 -2.22 11.37
CA ASN A 157 -11.48 -2.66 10.28
C ASN A 157 -11.45 -1.67 9.11
N ILE A 158 -12.62 -1.18 8.68
CA ILE A 158 -12.71 -0.18 7.60
C ILE A 158 -12.06 1.14 8.05
N CYS A 159 -12.28 1.56 9.31
CA CYS A 159 -11.65 2.76 9.84
C CYS A 159 -10.11 2.64 9.85
N ALA A 160 -9.58 1.49 10.27
CA ALA A 160 -8.14 1.22 10.26
C ALA A 160 -7.57 1.28 8.83
N GLU A 161 -8.22 0.62 7.87
CA GLU A 161 -7.79 0.58 6.46
C GLU A 161 -7.85 1.94 5.76
N MET A 162 -8.79 2.80 6.16
CA MET A 162 -9.02 4.10 5.54
C MET A 162 -8.43 5.27 6.35
N GLY A 163 -7.69 5.00 7.43
CA GLY A 163 -7.05 6.03 8.25
C GLY A 163 -8.05 6.92 9.02
N VAL A 164 -9.25 6.40 9.31
CA VAL A 164 -10.26 7.09 10.13
C VAL A 164 -9.92 6.90 11.60
N VAL A 165 -9.86 7.99 12.36
CA VAL A 165 -9.61 7.94 13.81
C VAL A 165 -10.86 7.43 14.51
N THR A 166 -10.71 6.49 15.43
CA THR A 166 -11.85 5.89 16.14
C THR A 166 -11.96 6.41 17.57
N ALA A 167 -13.12 6.96 17.92
CA ALA A 167 -13.54 7.11 19.31
C ALA A 167 -14.33 5.86 19.71
N ASN A 168 -13.63 4.86 20.27
CA ASN A 168 -14.18 3.53 20.56
C ASN A 168 -14.85 3.43 21.94
N LEU A 169 -16.02 4.04 22.12
CA LEU A 169 -16.78 3.91 23.37
C LEU A 169 -17.29 2.47 23.59
N TYR A 170 -17.54 1.70 22.52
CA TYR A 170 -18.03 0.33 22.65
C TYR A 170 -17.15 -0.54 23.55
N ASP A 171 -15.83 -0.41 23.39
CA ASP A 171 -14.86 -1.22 24.14
C ASP A 171 -14.19 -0.48 25.29
N GLU A 172 -13.94 0.82 25.13
CA GLU A 172 -13.07 1.59 26.02
C GLU A 172 -13.85 2.41 27.06
N CYS A 173 -15.19 2.40 26.99
CA CYS A 173 -16.06 3.02 27.97
C CYS A 173 -16.73 2.00 28.89
N GLU A 174 -17.04 2.44 30.12
CA GLU A 174 -17.76 1.65 31.11
C GLU A 174 -19.28 1.61 30.86
N LEU A 175 -19.83 2.50 30.02
CA LEU A 175 -21.26 2.56 29.75
C LEU A 175 -21.73 1.29 29.02
N ASP A 176 -22.54 0.49 29.69
CA ASP A 176 -23.24 -0.67 29.12
C ASP A 176 -24.71 -0.62 29.53
N THR A 177 -25.58 -0.24 28.61
CA THR A 177 -27.02 -0.11 28.87
C THR A 177 -27.77 -1.43 28.78
N ALA A 178 -27.08 -2.57 28.60
CA ALA A 178 -27.65 -3.87 28.91
C ALA A 178 -27.73 -4.12 30.42
N ASP A 179 -26.92 -3.42 31.23
CA ASP A 179 -27.12 -3.37 32.67
C ASP A 179 -28.35 -2.52 33.01
N GLU A 180 -29.29 -3.08 33.78
CA GLU A 180 -30.55 -2.40 34.10
C GLU A 180 -30.34 -1.08 34.85
N ALA A 181 -29.35 -1.01 35.74
CA ALA A 181 -29.09 0.19 36.54
C ALA A 181 -28.51 1.31 35.68
N MET A 182 -27.56 0.97 34.80
CA MET A 182 -27.03 1.90 33.81
C MET A 182 -28.12 2.35 32.83
N CYS A 183 -28.93 1.43 32.29
CA CYS A 183 -30.05 1.75 31.41
C CYS A 183 -31.02 2.76 32.06
N ARG A 184 -31.47 2.49 33.30
CA ARG A 184 -32.37 3.39 34.04
C ARG A 184 -31.75 4.75 34.36
N LYS A 185 -30.43 4.84 34.48
CA LYS A 185 -29.74 6.08 34.81
C LYS A 185 -29.40 6.91 33.57
N TYR A 186 -28.96 6.25 32.50
CA TYR A 186 -28.22 6.87 31.41
C TYR A 186 -28.96 6.87 30.07
N SER A 187 -30.10 6.20 29.97
CA SER A 187 -30.86 6.18 28.73
C SER A 187 -31.99 7.23 28.71
N PHE A 188 -32.28 7.71 27.51
CA PHE A 188 -33.39 8.61 27.22
C PHE A 188 -34.67 7.80 26.95
N ASP A 189 -35.78 8.24 27.55
CA ASP A 189 -37.11 7.66 27.35
C ASP A 189 -38.16 8.78 27.21
N ILE A 190 -38.05 9.84 28.04
CA ILE A 190 -39.04 10.93 28.10
C ILE A 190 -38.38 12.30 28.20
N LEU A 191 -39.10 13.34 27.79
CA LEU A 191 -38.73 14.72 28.06
C LEU A 191 -39.21 15.13 29.46
N LYS A 192 -38.28 15.32 30.40
CA LYS A 192 -38.56 15.90 31.71
C LYS A 192 -38.16 17.37 31.70
N ALA A 193 -39.14 18.27 31.86
CA ALA A 193 -38.95 19.71 31.71
C ALA A 193 -38.34 20.12 30.34
N GLY A 194 -38.70 19.40 29.28
CA GLY A 194 -38.20 19.66 27.92
C GLY A 194 -36.78 19.16 27.63
N LEU A 195 -36.16 18.44 28.58
CA LEU A 195 -34.83 17.86 28.44
C LEU A 195 -34.87 16.32 28.43
N PRO A 196 -33.95 15.66 27.70
CA PRO A 196 -33.82 14.21 27.71
C PRO A 196 -33.57 13.65 29.10
N ALA A 197 -34.45 12.76 29.56
CA ALA A 197 -34.37 12.13 30.87
C ALA A 197 -34.73 10.63 30.80
N PRO A 198 -34.29 9.83 31.78
CA PRO A 198 -34.78 8.47 31.92
C PRO A 198 -36.26 8.50 32.32
N GLY A 199 -37.00 7.53 31.80
CA GLY A 199 -38.42 7.35 32.07
C GLY A 199 -38.67 6.01 32.76
N LYS A 200 -39.85 5.42 32.55
CA LYS A 200 -40.22 4.18 33.24
C LYS A 200 -39.59 2.95 32.59
N ASN A 201 -39.45 2.95 31.26
CA ASN A 201 -39.01 1.79 30.49
C ASN A 201 -38.00 2.21 29.40
N PRO A 202 -36.84 2.75 29.78
CA PRO A 202 -35.82 3.10 28.80
C PRO A 202 -35.35 1.86 28.02
N THR A 203 -35.10 2.03 26.72
CA THR A 203 -34.65 0.94 25.84
C THR A 203 -33.16 0.62 26.02
N GLY A 204 -32.35 1.60 26.42
CA GLY A 204 -30.89 1.45 26.41
C GLY A 204 -30.23 1.93 25.12
N THR A 205 -30.99 2.26 24.06
CA THR A 205 -30.41 2.62 22.76
C THR A 205 -29.88 4.05 22.73
N HIS A 206 -30.67 5.00 23.23
CA HIS A 206 -30.32 6.43 23.16
C HIS A 206 -29.90 6.92 24.53
N PRO A 207 -28.72 7.52 24.69
CA PRO A 207 -28.29 8.09 25.95
C PRO A 207 -28.96 9.44 26.22
N ASN A 208 -29.07 9.78 27.50
CA ASN A 208 -29.50 11.09 27.98
C ASN A 208 -28.30 12.04 28.18
N PHE A 209 -28.56 13.27 28.64
CA PHE A 209 -27.48 14.24 28.88
C PHE A 209 -26.46 13.77 29.92
N ALA A 210 -26.91 13.12 31.00
CA ALA A 210 -26.00 12.64 32.03
C ALA A 210 -25.01 11.61 31.47
N ALA A 211 -25.45 10.74 30.56
CA ALA A 211 -24.59 9.79 29.89
C ALA A 211 -23.58 10.48 28.97
N ILE A 212 -24.01 11.52 28.25
CA ILE A 212 -23.12 12.28 27.38
C ILE A 212 -22.05 13.03 28.17
N GLU A 213 -22.46 13.76 29.20
CA GLU A 213 -21.54 14.49 30.08
C GLU A 213 -20.54 13.55 30.77
N THR A 214 -21.00 12.37 31.20
CA THR A 214 -20.16 11.41 31.93
C THR A 214 -19.21 10.66 31.00
N TYR A 215 -19.67 10.24 29.81
CA TYR A 215 -18.95 9.26 28.99
C TYR A 215 -18.53 9.78 27.62
N TYR A 216 -19.43 10.44 26.88
CA TYR A 216 -19.14 10.88 25.51
C TYR A 216 -18.25 12.11 25.46
N LEU A 217 -18.62 13.14 26.22
CA LEU A 217 -17.97 14.44 26.23
C LEU A 217 -16.48 14.36 26.55
N PRO A 218 -16.04 13.76 27.68
CA PRO A 218 -14.60 13.66 27.99
C PRO A 218 -13.86 12.81 26.96
N PHE A 219 -14.44 11.68 26.54
CA PHE A 219 -13.79 10.72 25.65
C PHE A 219 -13.58 11.28 24.24
N VAL A 220 -14.65 11.80 23.61
CA VAL A 220 -14.58 12.37 22.25
C VAL A 220 -13.70 13.63 22.22
N SER A 221 -13.76 14.46 23.28
CA SER A 221 -12.89 15.62 23.42
C SER A 221 -11.40 15.25 23.46
N GLU A 222 -11.04 14.16 24.14
CA GLU A 222 -9.66 13.66 24.19
C GLU A 222 -9.21 13.15 22.82
N VAL A 223 -10.04 12.35 22.14
CA VAL A 223 -9.75 11.83 20.80
C VAL A 223 -9.51 12.96 19.80
N LEU A 224 -10.38 13.98 19.77
CA LEU A 224 -10.21 15.16 18.91
C LEU A 224 -8.87 15.87 19.14
N LYS A 225 -8.48 16.04 20.41
CA LYS A 225 -7.21 16.70 20.79
C LYS A 225 -6.00 15.88 20.37
N LYS A 226 -6.03 14.56 20.54
CA LYS A 226 -4.94 13.66 20.12
C LYS A 226 -4.83 13.60 18.60
N ALA A 227 -5.95 13.47 17.89
CA ALA A 227 -5.99 13.44 16.43
C ALA A 227 -5.47 14.72 15.76
N ALA A 228 -5.55 15.87 16.45
CA ALA A 228 -4.95 17.12 15.98
C ALA A 228 -3.40 17.08 15.97
N GLU A 229 -2.80 16.22 16.78
CA GLU A 229 -1.37 16.15 17.02
C GLU A 229 -0.71 14.98 16.30
N PHE A 230 -1.36 13.82 16.30
CA PHE A 230 -0.84 12.59 15.72
C PHE A 230 -1.97 11.76 15.14
N ARG A 231 -1.75 11.22 13.94
CA ARG A 231 -2.59 10.21 13.31
C ARG A 231 -1.70 9.15 12.69
N MET A 232 -1.96 7.89 12.99
CA MET A 232 -1.41 6.77 12.25
C MET A 232 -2.09 6.73 10.89
N GLY A 233 -1.30 6.52 9.83
CA GLY A 233 -1.84 6.32 8.50
C GLY A 233 -2.63 5.02 8.40
N ASN A 234 -3.15 4.76 7.21
CA ASN A 234 -3.93 3.56 6.88
C ASN A 234 -3.22 2.29 7.34
N VAL A 235 -3.92 1.42 8.04
CA VAL A 235 -3.42 0.13 8.53
C VAL A 235 -3.98 -0.98 7.66
N HIS A 236 -3.09 -1.81 7.14
CA HIS A 236 -3.41 -2.90 6.24
C HIS A 236 -2.90 -4.20 6.82
N TRP A 237 -3.46 -5.30 6.32
CA TRP A 237 -3.02 -6.62 6.70
C TRP A 237 -3.23 -7.64 5.60
N ASN A 238 -2.44 -8.71 5.64
CA ASN A 238 -2.59 -9.91 4.82
C ASN A 238 -2.34 -11.13 5.72
N SER A 239 -3.08 -12.21 5.49
CA SER A 239 -2.95 -13.44 6.28
C SER A 239 -2.70 -14.67 5.43
N PHE A 240 -2.06 -15.63 6.08
CA PHE A 240 -2.03 -17.04 5.69
C PHE A 240 -2.64 -17.88 6.82
N ASP A 241 -2.41 -19.19 6.80
CA ASP A 241 -2.97 -20.11 7.78
C ASP A 241 -2.32 -20.01 9.17
N ASP A 242 -1.08 -19.56 9.25
CA ASP A 242 -0.30 -19.51 10.49
C ASP A 242 0.38 -18.16 10.78
N GLU A 243 0.17 -17.16 9.91
CA GLU A 243 0.78 -15.83 10.05
C GLU A 243 -0.12 -14.72 9.52
N ILE A 244 0.04 -13.53 10.10
CA ILE A 244 -0.61 -12.28 9.68
C ILE A 244 0.47 -11.20 9.63
N ALA A 245 0.65 -10.61 8.45
CA ALA A 245 1.47 -9.42 8.26
C ALA A 245 0.59 -8.18 8.40
N LEU A 246 0.99 -7.26 9.26
CA LEU A 246 0.39 -5.95 9.49
C LEU A 246 1.35 -4.88 8.97
N TRP A 247 0.86 -3.85 8.31
CA TRP A 247 1.65 -2.67 7.95
C TRP A 247 0.80 -1.41 7.95
N TRP A 248 1.43 -0.25 8.01
CA TRP A 248 0.71 1.02 8.01
C TRP A 248 1.45 2.11 7.24
N GLU A 249 0.68 3.01 6.64
CA GLU A 249 1.23 4.22 6.01
C GLU A 249 1.87 5.15 7.05
N GLN A 250 2.65 6.11 6.54
CA GLN A 250 3.35 7.08 7.37
C GLN A 250 2.40 7.86 8.29
N THR A 251 2.89 8.17 9.48
CA THR A 251 2.15 8.96 10.47
C THR A 251 2.01 10.41 10.02
N GLU A 252 0.85 11.00 10.29
CA GLU A 252 0.56 12.40 10.05
C GLU A 252 0.41 13.18 11.36
N GLY A 253 0.42 14.50 11.25
CA GLY A 253 0.11 15.41 12.35
C GLY A 253 1.23 16.42 12.58
N ARG A 254 1.26 16.98 13.79
CA ARG A 254 2.25 17.98 14.21
C ARG A 254 3.38 17.37 15.03
N LYS A 255 3.14 16.17 15.58
CA LYS A 255 4.08 15.48 16.44
C LYS A 255 5.13 14.82 15.54
N ASN A 256 6.37 15.30 15.63
CA ASN A 256 7.52 14.76 14.91
C ASN A 256 8.40 13.94 15.85
N GLY A 257 9.29 13.13 15.28
CA GLY A 257 10.32 12.39 16.01
C GLY A 257 10.21 10.88 15.84
N LYS A 258 10.95 10.15 16.68
CA LYS A 258 11.01 8.68 16.62
C LYS A 258 9.83 8.07 17.36
N PHE A 259 9.02 7.31 16.63
CA PHE A 259 7.94 6.49 17.17
C PHE A 259 8.36 5.03 17.26
N HIS A 260 7.71 4.30 18.14
CA HIS A 260 7.70 2.83 18.14
C HIS A 260 6.26 2.36 18.35
N TYR A 261 5.99 1.11 18.05
CA TYR A 261 4.66 0.55 18.02
C TYR A 261 4.61 -0.68 18.90
N GLN A 262 3.66 -0.72 19.82
CA GLN A 262 3.40 -1.87 20.67
C GLN A 262 2.16 -2.62 20.15
N ILE A 263 2.26 -3.95 20.12
CA ILE A 263 1.26 -4.84 19.54
C ILE A 263 0.66 -5.69 20.66
N GLU A 264 -0.64 -5.54 20.85
CA GLU A 264 -1.47 -6.38 21.72
C GLU A 264 -2.31 -7.32 20.85
N VAL A 265 -2.35 -8.60 21.20
CA VAL A 265 -3.16 -9.62 20.53
C VAL A 265 -4.02 -10.32 21.57
N ASN A 266 -5.34 -10.34 21.37
CA ASN A 266 -6.32 -10.92 22.29
C ASN A 266 -6.13 -10.45 23.74
N GLY A 267 -5.88 -9.15 23.95
CA GLY A 267 -5.65 -8.58 25.28
C GLY A 267 -4.25 -8.81 25.88
N THR A 268 -3.33 -9.44 25.13
CA THR A 268 -1.98 -9.76 25.62
C THR A 268 -0.91 -9.06 24.79
N TRP A 269 0.01 -8.35 25.45
CA TRP A 269 1.19 -7.76 24.82
C TRP A 269 2.05 -8.82 24.16
N THR A 270 2.20 -8.73 22.84
CA THR A 270 2.85 -9.74 22.01
C THR A 270 4.19 -9.26 21.46
N GLY A 271 4.36 -7.96 21.22
CA GLY A 271 5.66 -7.43 20.81
C GLY A 271 5.69 -5.93 20.56
N GLU A 272 6.85 -5.44 20.14
CA GLU A 272 7.07 -4.06 19.75
C GLU A 272 7.90 -3.98 18.46
N THR A 273 7.77 -2.88 17.72
CA THR A 273 8.55 -2.60 16.51
C THR A 273 8.81 -1.11 16.34
N LYS A 274 9.93 -0.76 15.69
CA LYS A 274 10.22 0.61 15.23
C LYS A 274 9.96 0.79 13.74
N LYS A 275 9.57 -0.29 13.06
CA LYS A 275 9.27 -0.32 11.63
C LYS A 275 7.81 0.05 11.40
N SER A 276 7.42 0.29 10.15
CA SER A 276 6.03 0.48 9.71
C SER A 276 5.29 -0.82 9.42
N HIS A 277 5.80 -1.95 9.93
CA HIS A 277 5.18 -3.26 9.83
C HIS A 277 5.48 -4.15 11.02
N TYR A 278 4.63 -5.16 11.21
CA TYR A 278 4.79 -6.23 12.18
C TYR A 278 4.21 -7.53 11.65
N CYS A 279 4.88 -8.66 11.86
CA CYS A 279 4.41 -9.97 11.42
C CYS A 279 4.14 -10.86 12.64
N MET A 280 2.87 -11.20 12.84
CA MET A 280 2.41 -12.17 13.83
C MET A 280 2.57 -13.58 13.24
N LYS A 281 3.23 -14.48 13.96
CA LYS A 281 3.56 -15.83 13.49
C LYS A 281 3.10 -16.89 14.48
N ASN A 282 3.10 -18.15 14.05
CA ASN A 282 2.67 -19.31 14.85
C ASN A 282 1.22 -19.20 15.32
N LEU A 283 0.36 -18.64 14.47
CA LEU A 283 -1.06 -18.47 14.71
C LEU A 283 -1.81 -19.78 14.40
N GLN A 284 -2.95 -19.97 15.06
CA GLN A 284 -3.92 -20.99 14.69
C GLN A 284 -4.64 -20.60 13.39
N ALA A 285 -4.86 -21.57 12.51
CA ALA A 285 -5.62 -21.40 11.27
C ALA A 285 -7.12 -21.17 11.52
N ASP A 286 -7.80 -20.55 10.55
CA ASP A 286 -9.23 -20.21 10.58
C ASP A 286 -9.67 -19.50 11.89
N THR A 287 -8.79 -18.67 12.45
CA THR A 287 -8.97 -18.06 13.77
C THR A 287 -8.95 -16.53 13.63
N GLN A 288 -9.91 -15.87 14.27
CA GLN A 288 -9.95 -14.42 14.37
C GLN A 288 -9.13 -13.94 15.57
N TYR A 289 -8.40 -12.85 15.38
CA TYR A 289 -7.55 -12.20 16.36
C TYR A 289 -7.96 -10.75 16.53
N ASP A 290 -8.12 -10.33 17.78
CA ASP A 290 -8.27 -8.94 18.17
C ASP A 290 -6.88 -8.33 18.32
N VAL A 291 -6.56 -7.32 17.51
CA VAL A 291 -5.24 -6.70 17.43
C VAL A 291 -5.34 -5.23 17.79
N LYS A 292 -4.50 -4.76 18.70
CA LYS A 292 -4.27 -3.33 18.93
C LYS A 292 -2.84 -2.96 18.59
N ILE A 293 -2.70 -1.86 17.85
CA ILE A 293 -1.43 -1.21 17.52
C ILE A 293 -1.42 0.11 18.26
N GLN A 294 -0.52 0.25 19.23
CA GLN A 294 -0.30 1.50 19.95
C GLN A 294 0.93 2.21 19.40
N ALA A 295 0.72 3.39 18.82
CA ALA A 295 1.80 4.27 18.43
C ALA A 295 2.31 5.03 19.67
N MET A 296 3.60 4.87 19.97
CA MET A 296 4.23 5.34 21.19
C MET A 296 5.32 6.37 20.89
N GLN A 297 5.38 7.44 21.68
CA GLN A 297 6.55 8.33 21.77
C GLN A 297 7.07 8.34 23.21
N GLY A 298 8.25 7.75 23.43
CA GLY A 298 8.72 7.51 24.79
C GLY A 298 7.76 6.59 25.54
N THR A 299 7.12 7.08 26.60
CA THR A 299 6.09 6.32 27.35
C THR A 299 4.66 6.78 27.04
N GLU A 300 4.48 7.76 26.16
CA GLU A 300 3.18 8.33 25.82
C GLU A 300 2.53 7.55 24.67
N VAL A 301 1.28 7.12 24.88
CA VAL A 301 0.41 6.57 23.83
C VAL A 301 -0.13 7.73 22.99
N CYS A 302 0.35 7.86 21.76
CA CYS A 302 -0.12 8.88 20.82
C CYS A 302 -1.49 8.53 20.26
N GLN A 303 -1.66 7.27 19.84
CA GLN A 303 -2.91 6.73 19.30
C GLN A 303 -2.92 5.20 19.45
N THR A 304 -4.11 4.63 19.62
CA THR A 304 -4.37 3.21 19.50
C THR A 304 -5.22 2.98 18.25
N VAL A 305 -4.85 2.02 17.41
CA VAL A 305 -5.72 1.48 16.37
C VAL A 305 -6.04 0.04 16.73
N ARG A 306 -7.32 -0.33 16.67
CA ARG A 306 -7.80 -1.68 16.92
C ARG A 306 -8.42 -2.23 15.66
N LEU A 307 -8.11 -3.49 15.35
CA LEU A 307 -8.64 -4.20 14.19
C LEU A 307 -8.75 -5.70 14.49
N TYR A 308 -9.58 -6.38 13.71
CA TYR A 308 -9.85 -7.80 13.81
C TYR A 308 -9.37 -8.49 12.54
N CYS A 309 -8.33 -9.31 12.69
CA CYS A 309 -7.68 -10.01 11.59
C CYS A 309 -8.01 -11.49 11.66
N LYS A 310 -8.11 -12.19 10.53
CA LYS A 310 -8.41 -13.62 10.52
C LYS A 310 -7.37 -14.40 9.71
N THR A 311 -6.83 -15.47 10.29
CA THR A 311 -6.00 -16.42 9.55
C THR A 311 -6.83 -17.24 8.57
N LYS A 312 -6.22 -17.61 7.45
CA LYS A 312 -6.85 -18.46 6.45
C LYS A 312 -6.97 -19.90 6.96
N ARG A 313 -7.77 -20.70 6.26
CA ARG A 313 -7.79 -22.15 6.48
C ARG A 313 -6.49 -22.77 5.98
N LYS A 314 -6.09 -23.86 6.64
CA LYS A 314 -4.92 -24.63 6.24
C LYS A 314 -5.18 -25.32 4.91
N ARG A 315 -4.32 -25.06 3.93
CA ARG A 315 -4.37 -25.67 2.59
C ARG A 315 -3.71 -27.05 2.57
N THR A 316 -4.17 -27.89 1.65
CA THR A 316 -3.56 -29.20 1.41
C THR A 316 -2.29 -29.03 0.57
N ARG A 317 -1.16 -29.57 1.03
CA ARG A 317 0.11 -29.46 0.30
C ARG A 317 0.21 -30.51 -0.80
N LEU A 318 0.45 -30.06 -2.02
CA LEU A 318 0.90 -30.86 -3.15
C LEU A 318 2.43 -30.92 -3.10
N ASP A 319 2.97 -31.93 -2.45
CA ASP A 319 4.42 -32.15 -2.40
C ASP A 319 4.90 -32.63 -3.77
N VAL A 320 5.71 -31.78 -4.42
CA VAL A 320 6.22 -32.04 -5.78
C VAL A 320 7.10 -33.28 -5.87
N THR A 321 7.64 -33.79 -4.74
CA THR A 321 8.47 -35.01 -4.72
C THR A 321 7.65 -36.30 -4.65
N GLN A 322 6.36 -36.19 -4.32
CA GLN A 322 5.47 -37.34 -4.18
C GLN A 322 4.72 -37.63 -5.47
N ALA A 323 4.05 -38.79 -5.49
CA ALA A 323 3.14 -39.14 -6.58
C ALA A 323 2.04 -38.08 -6.72
N PRO A 324 1.67 -37.66 -7.95
CA PRO A 324 2.13 -38.16 -9.25
C PRO A 324 3.31 -37.38 -9.88
N TYR A 325 3.91 -36.43 -9.16
CA TYR A 325 4.84 -35.45 -9.74
C TYR A 325 6.29 -35.94 -9.77
N TYR A 326 6.76 -36.55 -8.69
CA TYR A 326 8.10 -37.15 -8.57
C TYR A 326 9.27 -36.22 -8.96
N ALA A 327 9.15 -34.92 -8.69
CA ALA A 327 10.24 -33.97 -8.88
C ALA A 327 11.44 -34.35 -7.99
N VAL A 328 12.65 -34.21 -8.54
CA VAL A 328 13.91 -34.62 -7.91
C VAL A 328 14.77 -33.38 -7.64
N GLY A 329 14.98 -33.09 -6.36
CA GLY A 329 15.74 -31.93 -5.87
C GLY A 329 17.27 -32.12 -5.86
N ASP A 330 17.85 -32.74 -6.90
CA ASP A 330 19.28 -33.07 -7.00
C ASP A 330 20.15 -32.03 -7.74
N GLY A 331 19.51 -30.98 -8.28
CA GLY A 331 20.13 -29.90 -9.05
C GLY A 331 20.55 -30.29 -10.46
N ARG A 332 20.15 -31.46 -10.95
CA ARG A 332 20.57 -32.02 -12.25
C ARG A 332 19.39 -32.52 -13.08
N THR A 333 18.42 -33.14 -12.44
CA THR A 333 17.21 -33.65 -13.07
C THR A 333 16.37 -32.48 -13.56
N MET A 334 15.94 -32.52 -14.83
CA MET A 334 15.02 -31.52 -15.37
C MET A 334 13.61 -31.76 -14.81
N ASN A 335 13.12 -30.81 -14.04
CA ASN A 335 11.84 -30.93 -13.32
C ASN A 335 10.69 -30.17 -13.99
N THR A 336 10.90 -29.52 -15.14
CA THR A 336 9.91 -28.65 -15.79
C THR A 336 8.54 -29.33 -15.91
N GLY A 337 8.47 -30.55 -16.45
CA GLY A 337 7.21 -31.27 -16.60
C GLY A 337 6.55 -31.68 -15.27
N ALA A 338 7.35 -32.08 -14.27
CA ALA A 338 6.85 -32.48 -12.96
C ALA A 338 6.28 -31.28 -12.18
N LEU A 339 7.00 -30.16 -12.20
CA LEU A 339 6.61 -28.92 -11.56
C LEU A 339 5.42 -28.28 -12.26
N GLN A 340 5.43 -28.21 -13.60
CA GLN A 340 4.30 -27.68 -14.36
C GLN A 340 3.03 -28.48 -14.07
N LYS A 341 3.13 -29.81 -14.03
CA LYS A 341 1.99 -30.65 -13.67
C LYS A 341 1.46 -30.35 -12.25
N ALA A 342 2.34 -30.10 -11.28
CA ALA A 342 1.92 -29.72 -9.93
C ALA A 342 1.25 -28.35 -9.88
N LEU A 343 1.74 -27.38 -10.68
CA LEU A 343 1.12 -26.08 -10.85
C LEU A 343 -0.27 -26.23 -11.48
N ASP A 344 -0.39 -26.97 -12.58
CA ASP A 344 -1.65 -27.18 -13.32
C ASP A 344 -2.72 -27.91 -12.49
N ASP A 345 -2.32 -28.87 -11.64
CA ASP A 345 -3.23 -29.63 -10.80
C ASP A 345 -3.65 -28.86 -9.52
N CYS A 346 -3.00 -27.74 -9.20
CA CYS A 346 -3.24 -27.02 -7.94
C CYS A 346 -4.59 -26.32 -7.93
N THR A 347 -5.38 -26.54 -6.89
CA THR A 347 -6.65 -25.83 -6.65
C THR A 347 -6.48 -24.72 -5.60
N ASN A 348 -7.53 -23.91 -5.41
CA ASN A 348 -7.58 -22.84 -4.42
C ASN A 348 -7.54 -23.30 -2.94
N GLU A 349 -7.83 -24.58 -2.70
CA GLU A 349 -7.72 -25.26 -1.40
C GLU A 349 -6.34 -25.92 -1.19
N GLN A 350 -5.44 -25.80 -2.17
CA GLN A 350 -4.15 -26.46 -2.20
C GLN A 350 -2.98 -25.47 -2.31
N THR A 351 -1.80 -25.99 -2.02
CA THR A 351 -0.53 -25.27 -2.14
C THR A 351 0.48 -26.19 -2.80
N VAL A 352 1.10 -25.75 -3.90
CA VAL A 352 2.28 -26.42 -4.46
C VAL A 352 3.42 -26.25 -3.47
N TYR A 353 3.86 -27.35 -2.87
CA TYR A 353 4.90 -27.37 -1.85
C TYR A 353 6.18 -27.94 -2.43
N VAL A 354 7.23 -27.11 -2.43
CA VAL A 354 8.57 -27.50 -2.86
C VAL A 354 9.43 -27.70 -1.62
N PRO A 355 9.74 -28.95 -1.22
CA PRO A 355 10.57 -29.22 -0.06
C PRO A 355 12.04 -28.92 -0.35
N LYS A 356 12.88 -28.90 0.68
CA LYS A 356 14.33 -28.70 0.57
C LYS A 356 14.97 -29.54 -0.54
N GLY A 357 15.77 -28.91 -1.39
CA GLY A 357 16.40 -29.52 -2.57
C GLY A 357 16.65 -28.49 -3.66
N VAL A 358 17.40 -28.85 -4.71
CA VAL A 358 17.61 -27.98 -5.88
C VAL A 358 16.88 -28.56 -7.08
N TYR A 359 15.89 -27.85 -7.60
CA TYR A 359 15.02 -28.31 -8.68
C TYR A 359 15.37 -27.52 -9.95
N LEU A 360 16.15 -28.14 -10.84
CA LEU A 360 16.47 -27.55 -12.13
C LEU A 360 15.23 -27.55 -13.03
N THR A 361 14.89 -26.42 -13.64
CA THR A 361 13.67 -26.27 -14.45
C THR A 361 13.85 -25.21 -15.53
N GLY A 362 13.11 -25.36 -16.63
CA GLY A 362 12.81 -24.29 -17.58
C GLY A 362 11.65 -23.42 -17.12
N ALA A 363 11.07 -22.65 -18.05
CA ALA A 363 9.92 -21.79 -17.78
C ALA A 363 8.71 -22.58 -17.25
N LEU A 364 8.03 -21.99 -16.27
CA LEU A 364 6.81 -22.49 -15.66
C LEU A 364 5.71 -21.44 -15.77
N ARG A 365 4.48 -21.91 -15.97
CA ARG A 365 3.28 -21.07 -16.03
C ARG A 365 2.40 -21.29 -14.81
N MET A 366 2.00 -20.19 -14.19
CA MET A 366 1.08 -20.13 -13.05
C MET A 366 -0.33 -19.76 -13.54
N HIS A 367 -1.35 -20.02 -12.72
CA HIS A 367 -2.74 -19.65 -12.97
C HIS A 367 -3.38 -19.02 -11.72
N SER A 368 -4.62 -18.53 -11.86
CA SER A 368 -5.34 -17.90 -10.75
C SER A 368 -5.60 -18.83 -9.57
N ASP A 369 -5.82 -18.26 -8.40
CA ASP A 369 -6.23 -18.94 -7.17
C ASP A 369 -5.26 -20.06 -6.73
N MET A 370 -3.96 -19.76 -6.74
CA MET A 370 -2.93 -20.74 -6.40
C MET A 370 -1.90 -20.21 -5.40
N GLU A 371 -1.20 -21.15 -4.74
CA GLU A 371 -0.06 -20.84 -3.87
C GLU A 371 1.13 -21.74 -4.19
N LEU A 372 2.29 -21.13 -4.37
CA LEU A 372 3.59 -21.77 -4.42
C LEU A 372 4.33 -21.51 -3.11
N TYR A 373 4.63 -22.56 -2.36
CA TYR A 373 5.40 -22.50 -1.12
C TYR A 373 6.77 -23.18 -1.29
N LEU A 374 7.85 -22.41 -1.14
CA LEU A 374 9.22 -22.92 -1.12
C LEU A 374 9.72 -23.05 0.32
N GLU A 375 9.96 -24.29 0.74
CA GLU A 375 10.56 -24.57 2.06
C GLU A 375 11.95 -23.93 2.20
N GLU A 376 12.35 -23.65 3.44
CA GLU A 376 13.73 -23.28 3.76
C GLU A 376 14.74 -24.29 3.18
N GLY A 377 15.62 -23.82 2.31
CA GLY A 377 16.59 -24.65 1.59
C GLY A 377 16.08 -25.29 0.29
N ALA A 378 14.82 -25.06 -0.11
CA ALA A 378 14.38 -25.33 -1.47
C ALA A 378 14.94 -24.28 -2.43
N VAL A 379 15.42 -24.71 -3.60
CA VAL A 379 15.91 -23.83 -4.67
C VAL A 379 15.23 -24.23 -5.97
N LEU A 380 14.37 -23.38 -6.49
CA LEU A 380 13.85 -23.49 -7.84
C LEU A 380 14.85 -22.82 -8.78
N ARG A 381 15.61 -23.63 -9.55
CA ARG A 381 16.74 -23.16 -10.36
C ARG A 381 16.41 -23.18 -11.85
N GLY A 382 16.39 -22.01 -12.47
CA GLY A 382 16.34 -21.83 -13.91
C GLY A 382 17.58 -22.40 -14.60
N THR A 383 17.42 -22.92 -15.81
CA THR A 383 18.55 -23.41 -16.61
C THR A 383 19.31 -22.24 -17.24
N GLU A 384 20.46 -22.55 -17.83
CA GLU A 384 21.23 -21.59 -18.63
C GLU A 384 20.96 -21.77 -20.14
N VAL A 385 19.93 -22.53 -20.52
CA VAL A 385 19.65 -22.89 -21.93
C VAL A 385 18.48 -22.05 -22.43
N PRO A 386 18.67 -21.18 -23.45
CA PRO A 386 17.59 -20.32 -23.96
C PRO A 386 16.32 -21.07 -24.38
N ASP A 387 16.45 -22.25 -24.98
CA ASP A 387 15.31 -23.07 -25.44
C ASP A 387 14.40 -23.56 -24.32
N ASP A 388 14.89 -23.68 -23.08
CA ASP A 388 14.07 -24.06 -21.92
C ASP A 388 13.09 -22.95 -21.49
N TYR A 389 13.20 -21.76 -22.08
CA TYR A 389 12.33 -20.60 -21.87
C TYR A 389 11.36 -20.34 -23.04
N LEU A 390 11.22 -21.32 -23.94
CA LEU A 390 10.21 -21.32 -24.99
C LEU A 390 8.86 -21.89 -24.48
N PRO A 391 7.72 -21.47 -25.07
CA PRO A 391 7.59 -20.55 -26.19
C PRO A 391 7.89 -19.09 -25.81
N ARG A 392 8.14 -18.24 -26.81
CA ARG A 392 8.12 -16.79 -26.61
C ARG A 392 6.70 -16.35 -26.25
N ILE A 393 6.60 -15.29 -25.45
CA ILE A 393 5.34 -14.72 -24.98
C ILE A 393 5.31 -13.22 -25.25
N TRP A 394 4.11 -12.67 -25.49
CA TRP A 394 3.91 -11.23 -25.52
C TRP A 394 4.18 -10.65 -24.13
N SER A 395 5.01 -9.62 -24.11
CA SER A 395 5.45 -8.95 -22.89
C SER A 395 5.90 -7.52 -23.20
N ARG A 396 6.50 -6.83 -22.24
CA ARG A 396 7.11 -5.51 -22.42
C ARG A 396 8.58 -5.52 -22.01
N PHE A 397 9.50 -5.15 -22.89
CA PHE A 397 10.93 -5.05 -22.57
C PHE A 397 11.43 -3.65 -22.89
N GLU A 398 12.09 -2.99 -21.93
CA GLU A 398 12.51 -1.57 -22.03
C GLU A 398 11.38 -0.66 -22.55
N GLY A 399 10.18 -0.89 -22.02
CA GLY A 399 9.01 -0.06 -22.24
C GLY A 399 8.30 -0.28 -23.57
N ARG A 400 8.68 -1.30 -24.35
CA ARG A 400 8.04 -1.68 -25.63
C ARG A 400 7.35 -3.03 -25.54
N GLU A 401 6.10 -3.11 -25.98
CA GLU A 401 5.38 -4.38 -26.12
C GLU A 401 5.97 -5.21 -27.27
N MET A 402 6.44 -6.41 -26.97
CA MET A 402 7.09 -7.31 -27.94
C MET A 402 7.12 -8.76 -27.44
N GLU A 403 7.43 -9.70 -28.34
CA GLU A 403 7.68 -11.08 -27.96
C GLU A 403 9.05 -11.23 -27.28
N THR A 404 9.06 -11.84 -26.11
CA THR A 404 10.26 -12.18 -25.33
C THR A 404 10.28 -13.66 -24.99
N LEU A 405 11.41 -14.21 -24.55
CA LEU A 405 11.40 -15.51 -23.88
C LEU A 405 10.51 -15.45 -22.63
N SER A 406 9.90 -16.59 -22.28
CA SER A 406 9.14 -16.73 -21.05
C SER A 406 10.07 -16.50 -19.85
N GLY A 407 9.57 -15.88 -18.78
CA GLY A 407 10.29 -15.86 -17.51
C GLY A 407 10.42 -17.26 -16.88
N LEU A 408 11.15 -17.38 -15.77
CA LEU A 408 11.18 -18.65 -15.03
C LEU A 408 9.80 -18.98 -14.45
N LEU A 409 9.15 -18.00 -13.84
CA LEU A 409 7.74 -18.06 -13.45
C LEU A 409 6.94 -17.02 -14.24
N ASN A 410 5.83 -17.44 -14.85
CA ASN A 410 4.99 -16.60 -15.69
C ASN A 410 3.56 -16.56 -15.15
N LEU A 411 3.03 -15.36 -14.92
CA LEU A 411 1.69 -15.15 -14.43
C LEU A 411 0.91 -14.17 -15.32
N GLY A 412 -0.27 -14.61 -15.78
CA GLY A 412 -1.16 -13.83 -16.64
C GLY A 412 -0.66 -13.67 -18.08
N GLU A 413 -1.37 -12.83 -18.83
CA GLU A 413 -1.13 -12.56 -20.26
C GLU A 413 -1.19 -11.06 -20.51
N LEU A 414 -0.25 -10.54 -21.32
CA LEU A 414 -0.18 -9.12 -21.65
C LEU A 414 -1.35 -8.71 -22.56
N ASP A 415 -2.17 -7.78 -22.08
CA ASP A 415 -3.12 -7.05 -22.91
C ASP A 415 -3.39 -5.66 -22.28
N HIS A 416 -2.91 -4.59 -22.92
CA HIS A 416 -3.07 -3.23 -22.41
C HIS A 416 -4.52 -2.73 -22.45
N LYS A 417 -5.42 -3.42 -23.16
CA LYS A 417 -6.85 -3.10 -23.26
C LYS A 417 -7.70 -3.92 -22.29
N ALA A 418 -7.17 -5.02 -21.77
CA ALA A 418 -7.88 -5.88 -20.82
C ALA A 418 -7.65 -5.46 -19.36
N GLY A 419 -8.55 -5.94 -18.51
CA GLY A 419 -8.38 -5.97 -17.06
C GLY A 419 -7.42 -7.07 -16.63
N ALA A 420 -7.62 -7.58 -15.40
CA ALA A 420 -6.83 -8.70 -14.91
C ALA A 420 -7.14 -10.00 -15.69
N THR A 421 -6.10 -10.71 -16.11
CA THR A 421 -6.17 -12.04 -16.74
C THR A 421 -5.78 -13.17 -15.79
N SER A 422 -5.18 -12.83 -14.65
CA SER A 422 -4.93 -13.75 -13.54
C SER A 422 -5.13 -13.06 -12.20
N GLU A 423 -5.59 -13.78 -11.18
CA GLU A 423 -5.78 -13.21 -9.85
C GLU A 423 -5.57 -14.20 -8.70
N ASN A 424 -5.34 -13.66 -7.49
CA ASN A 424 -5.25 -14.41 -6.24
C ASN A 424 -4.09 -15.42 -6.20
N VAL A 425 -2.87 -14.95 -6.47
CA VAL A 425 -1.67 -15.81 -6.52
C VAL A 425 -0.69 -15.48 -5.40
N VAL A 426 -0.18 -16.52 -4.74
CA VAL A 426 0.79 -16.39 -3.64
C VAL A 426 2.08 -17.13 -4.01
N ILE A 427 3.22 -16.46 -3.88
CA ILE A 427 4.55 -17.05 -3.93
C ILE A 427 5.22 -16.76 -2.58
N ARG A 428 5.43 -17.78 -1.76
CA ARG A 428 5.97 -17.56 -0.41
C ARG A 428 6.88 -18.67 0.10
N GLY A 429 7.43 -18.43 1.28
CA GLY A 429 8.21 -19.40 2.03
C GLY A 429 9.56 -18.82 2.42
N LYS A 430 10.58 -19.67 2.53
CA LYS A 430 11.96 -19.27 2.86
C LYS A 430 12.99 -19.87 1.90
N GLY A 431 12.51 -20.50 0.81
CA GLY A 431 13.35 -21.00 -0.25
C GLY A 431 13.82 -19.91 -1.20
N THR A 432 14.46 -20.34 -2.27
CA THR A 432 15.08 -19.47 -3.28
C THR A 432 14.52 -19.75 -4.66
N ILE A 433 14.23 -18.70 -5.41
CA ILE A 433 14.02 -18.74 -6.86
C ILE A 433 15.30 -18.16 -7.47
N GLU A 434 16.02 -18.98 -8.24
CA GLU A 434 17.32 -18.66 -8.82
C GLU A 434 17.26 -18.83 -10.34
N GLY A 435 17.59 -17.80 -11.13
CA GLY A 435 17.65 -17.92 -12.60
C GLY A 435 19.01 -18.41 -13.11
N GLY A 436 19.14 -18.50 -14.45
CA GLY A 436 20.43 -18.79 -15.12
C GLY A 436 21.41 -17.61 -15.15
N GLY A 437 21.03 -16.45 -14.60
CA GLY A 437 21.88 -15.29 -14.39
C GLY A 437 22.59 -14.79 -15.64
N ARG A 438 23.82 -14.35 -15.43
CA ARG A 438 24.71 -13.82 -16.46
C ARG A 438 24.95 -14.81 -17.62
N VAL A 439 25.07 -16.11 -17.34
CA VAL A 439 25.35 -17.10 -18.38
C VAL A 439 24.17 -17.22 -19.34
N LEU A 440 22.94 -17.27 -18.81
CA LEU A 440 21.73 -17.26 -19.63
C LEU A 440 21.60 -15.95 -20.41
N MET A 441 21.86 -14.81 -19.77
CA MET A 441 21.88 -13.49 -20.41
C MET A 441 22.82 -13.46 -21.64
N GLU A 442 24.07 -13.88 -21.47
CA GLU A 442 25.09 -13.88 -22.53
C GLU A 442 24.70 -14.81 -23.69
N ARG A 443 24.20 -16.02 -23.39
CA ARG A 443 23.76 -16.97 -24.42
C ARG A 443 22.58 -16.46 -25.24
N VAL A 444 21.57 -15.88 -24.58
CA VAL A 444 20.42 -15.28 -25.28
C VAL A 444 20.88 -14.15 -26.21
N ILE A 445 21.76 -13.25 -25.71
CA ILE A 445 22.29 -12.13 -26.51
C ILE A 445 23.08 -12.65 -27.73
N GLU A 446 23.90 -13.69 -27.55
CA GLU A 446 24.69 -14.29 -28.62
C GLU A 446 23.80 -14.90 -29.72
N GLU A 447 22.84 -15.75 -29.32
CA GLU A 447 21.89 -16.40 -30.25
C GLU A 447 21.06 -15.36 -31.01
N GLU A 448 20.56 -14.34 -30.31
CA GLU A 448 19.76 -13.28 -30.93
C GLU A 448 20.58 -12.36 -31.83
N ARG A 449 21.85 -12.11 -31.52
CA ARG A 449 22.72 -11.35 -32.42
C ARG A 449 22.91 -12.07 -33.75
N VAL A 450 23.06 -13.40 -33.71
CA VAL A 450 23.11 -14.22 -34.93
C VAL A 450 21.79 -14.14 -35.68
N ARG A 451 20.66 -14.30 -34.98
CA ARG A 451 19.31 -14.25 -35.58
C ARG A 451 18.98 -12.89 -36.20
N LEU A 452 19.42 -11.80 -35.58
CA LEU A 452 19.10 -10.42 -35.96
C LEU A 452 20.18 -9.76 -36.82
N LYS A 453 21.20 -10.50 -37.29
CA LYS A 453 22.37 -9.94 -37.97
C LYS A 453 22.01 -8.95 -39.08
N GLU A 454 21.13 -9.35 -40.01
CA GLU A 454 20.72 -8.49 -41.14
C GLU A 454 20.01 -7.23 -40.65
N TYR A 455 19.09 -7.36 -39.68
CA TYR A 455 18.39 -6.23 -39.08
C TYR A 455 19.34 -5.24 -38.37
N LEU A 456 20.34 -5.75 -37.65
CA LEU A 456 21.35 -4.92 -36.98
C LEU A 456 22.23 -4.18 -37.99
N GLU A 457 22.60 -4.82 -39.10
CA GLU A 457 23.33 -4.17 -40.20
C GLU A 457 22.49 -3.07 -40.88
N GLU A 458 21.19 -3.31 -41.09
CA GLU A 458 20.26 -2.34 -41.68
C GLU A 458 20.03 -1.09 -40.81
N LEU A 459 20.13 -1.22 -39.48
CA LEU A 459 19.97 -0.09 -38.55
C LEU A 459 21.09 0.95 -38.70
N GLY A 460 22.29 0.54 -39.11
CA GLY A 460 23.46 1.43 -39.21
C GLY A 460 23.68 2.26 -37.94
N ASP A 461 23.89 3.56 -38.09
CA ASP A 461 24.19 4.48 -36.97
C ASP A 461 23.03 4.62 -35.96
N LYS A 462 21.80 4.20 -36.28
CA LYS A 462 20.68 4.26 -35.33
C LYS A 462 20.88 3.36 -34.12
N ILE A 463 21.73 2.34 -34.22
CA ILE A 463 22.08 1.49 -33.07
C ILE A 463 22.77 2.28 -31.94
N LEU A 464 23.40 3.41 -32.26
CA LEU A 464 24.07 4.28 -31.29
C LEU A 464 23.08 5.06 -30.40
N GLU A 465 21.77 5.07 -30.73
CA GLU A 465 20.74 5.61 -29.85
C GLU A 465 20.37 4.64 -28.70
N CYS A 466 20.75 3.36 -28.83
CA CYS A 466 20.62 2.38 -27.75
C CYS A 466 21.72 2.58 -26.71
N GLU A 467 21.57 1.96 -25.53
CA GLU A 467 22.59 2.02 -24.47
C GLU A 467 23.93 1.41 -24.94
N ASN A 468 23.88 0.28 -25.64
CA ASN A 468 25.04 -0.40 -26.20
C ASN A 468 24.64 -1.34 -27.36
N LEU A 469 25.63 -2.03 -27.95
CA LEU A 469 25.44 -2.95 -29.08
C LEU A 469 24.69 -4.25 -28.71
N ASP A 470 24.47 -4.50 -27.43
CA ASP A 470 23.82 -5.68 -26.89
C ASP A 470 22.36 -5.38 -26.51
N THR A 471 21.95 -4.11 -26.50
CA THR A 471 20.57 -3.68 -26.20
C THR A 471 19.54 -4.38 -27.07
N ILE A 472 19.68 -4.35 -28.39
CA ILE A 472 18.68 -4.94 -29.28
C ILE A 472 18.62 -6.48 -29.15
N PRO A 473 19.76 -7.22 -29.22
CA PRO A 473 19.75 -8.67 -28.96
C PRO A 473 19.27 -9.05 -27.54
N GLY A 474 19.50 -8.18 -26.56
CA GLY A 474 19.12 -8.41 -25.16
C GLY A 474 17.64 -8.19 -24.85
N ARG A 475 16.87 -7.56 -25.75
CA ARG A 475 15.44 -7.20 -25.57
C ARG A 475 14.45 -8.38 -25.60
N ILE A 476 14.93 -9.59 -25.39
CA ILE A 476 14.06 -10.77 -25.27
C ILE A 476 14.38 -11.63 -24.05
N ARG A 477 15.34 -11.21 -23.21
CA ARG A 477 15.85 -12.03 -22.10
C ARG A 477 14.74 -12.41 -21.12
N PRO A 478 14.79 -13.63 -20.57
CA PRO A 478 13.78 -14.10 -19.64
C PRO A 478 13.93 -13.41 -18.27
N ARG A 479 12.82 -12.91 -17.74
CA ARG A 479 12.75 -12.40 -16.36
C ARG A 479 12.76 -13.56 -15.39
N LEU A 480 13.03 -13.29 -14.12
CA LEU A 480 12.91 -14.36 -13.11
C LEU A 480 11.44 -14.62 -12.76
N ILE A 481 10.71 -13.60 -12.33
CA ILE A 481 9.27 -13.64 -12.08
C ILE A 481 8.59 -12.61 -12.97
N HIS A 482 7.84 -13.10 -13.94
CA HIS A 482 7.14 -12.29 -14.94
C HIS A 482 5.64 -12.27 -14.63
N ILE A 483 5.10 -11.07 -14.41
CA ILE A 483 3.71 -10.86 -14.00
C ILE A 483 3.06 -9.86 -14.97
N CYS A 484 2.01 -10.27 -15.66
CA CYS A 484 1.26 -9.45 -16.61
C CYS A 484 -0.23 -9.47 -16.28
N ASN A 485 -0.86 -8.29 -16.27
CA ASN A 485 -2.31 -8.16 -16.06
C ASN A 485 -2.79 -8.99 -14.86
N ALA A 486 -2.03 -9.05 -13.77
CA ALA A 486 -2.39 -9.84 -12.60
C ALA A 486 -3.03 -8.96 -11.54
N ARG A 487 -3.88 -9.54 -10.70
CA ARG A 487 -4.48 -8.86 -9.54
C ARG A 487 -4.34 -9.66 -8.26
N ASN A 488 -4.11 -9.00 -7.13
CA ASN A 488 -4.00 -9.66 -5.82
C ASN A 488 -2.90 -10.72 -5.82
N VAL A 489 -1.65 -10.26 -5.94
CA VAL A 489 -0.45 -11.11 -5.94
C VAL A 489 0.36 -10.86 -4.68
N VAL A 490 0.75 -11.92 -3.96
CA VAL A 490 1.58 -11.83 -2.75
C VAL A 490 2.90 -12.56 -2.97
N ILE A 491 4.02 -11.85 -2.80
CA ILE A 491 5.37 -12.43 -2.81
C ILE A 491 6.00 -12.21 -1.43
N SER A 492 6.35 -13.28 -0.70
CA SER A 492 6.83 -13.09 0.68
C SER A 492 7.88 -14.08 1.17
N GLY A 493 8.86 -13.56 1.90
CA GLY A 493 9.86 -14.35 2.65
C GLY A 493 10.94 -15.06 1.81
N ILE A 494 10.78 -15.12 0.49
CA ILE A 494 11.68 -15.84 -0.40
C ILE A 494 12.93 -15.04 -0.74
N THR A 495 13.97 -15.75 -1.17
CA THR A 495 15.11 -15.17 -1.88
C THR A 495 14.85 -15.25 -3.39
N VAL A 496 15.02 -14.12 -4.07
CA VAL A 496 14.85 -13.97 -5.52
C VAL A 496 16.21 -13.58 -6.07
N LYS A 497 16.81 -14.40 -6.94
CA LYS A 497 18.14 -14.07 -7.44
C LYS A 497 18.51 -14.53 -8.84
N ASN A 498 19.45 -13.81 -9.43
CA ASN A 498 20.13 -14.17 -10.67
C ASN A 498 19.15 -14.41 -11.84
N GLY A 499 18.15 -13.55 -12.02
CA GLY A 499 17.46 -13.45 -13.32
C GLY A 499 18.46 -13.16 -14.45
N ALA A 500 18.10 -13.42 -15.71
CA ALA A 500 18.92 -13.01 -16.87
C ALA A 500 18.76 -11.50 -17.20
N CYS A 501 17.81 -10.86 -16.53
CA CYS A 501 17.57 -9.43 -16.42
C CYS A 501 16.76 -9.20 -15.11
N TRP A 502 15.70 -8.40 -15.14
CA TRP A 502 14.81 -8.08 -14.02
C TRP A 502 14.35 -9.31 -13.24
N ASN A 503 14.48 -9.22 -11.92
CA ASN A 503 14.03 -10.27 -11.03
C ASN A 503 12.50 -10.33 -10.93
N VAL A 504 11.82 -9.21 -10.65
CA VAL A 504 10.35 -9.17 -10.57
C VAL A 504 9.81 -8.04 -11.44
N HIS A 505 9.18 -8.39 -12.56
CA HIS A 505 8.61 -7.40 -13.49
C HIS A 505 7.09 -7.53 -13.54
N MET A 506 6.38 -6.47 -13.14
CA MET A 506 4.92 -6.43 -13.02
C MET A 506 4.35 -5.44 -14.03
N ILE A 507 3.75 -5.95 -15.10
CA ILE A 507 3.17 -5.13 -16.16
C ILE A 507 1.65 -5.12 -16.01
N TYR A 508 1.03 -3.94 -16.05
CA TYR A 508 -0.44 -3.76 -16.01
C TYR A 508 -1.16 -4.45 -14.85
N SER A 509 -0.45 -4.66 -13.75
CA SER A 509 -0.94 -5.44 -12.62
C SER A 509 -1.46 -4.53 -11.51
N GLU A 510 -2.29 -5.09 -10.64
CA GLU A 510 -2.96 -4.36 -9.57
C GLU A 510 -2.89 -5.13 -8.25
N ASP A 511 -2.74 -4.41 -7.13
CA ASP A 511 -2.77 -4.99 -5.78
C ASP A 511 -1.68 -6.08 -5.62
N VAL A 512 -0.41 -5.67 -5.79
CA VAL A 512 0.75 -6.55 -5.60
C VAL A 512 1.44 -6.22 -4.28
N LEU A 513 1.57 -7.21 -3.41
CA LEU A 513 2.21 -7.10 -2.11
C LEU A 513 3.51 -7.93 -2.08
N THR A 514 4.65 -7.29 -1.85
CA THR A 514 5.95 -7.95 -1.71
C THR A 514 6.56 -7.66 -0.34
N TYR A 515 6.91 -8.65 0.47
CA TYR A 515 7.53 -8.34 1.77
C TYR A 515 8.46 -9.40 2.34
N GLY A 516 9.46 -8.93 3.08
CA GLY A 516 10.44 -9.80 3.73
C GLY A 516 11.28 -10.63 2.77
N CYS A 517 11.39 -10.19 1.50
CA CYS A 517 12.16 -10.87 0.47
C CYS A 517 13.62 -10.37 0.41
N GLN A 518 14.48 -11.18 -0.16
CA GLN A 518 15.88 -10.81 -0.46
C GLN A 518 16.11 -10.89 -1.97
N PHE A 519 16.71 -9.85 -2.54
CA PHE A 519 16.97 -9.74 -3.98
C PHE A 519 18.48 -9.76 -4.24
N TYR A 520 18.96 -10.64 -5.13
CA TYR A 520 20.37 -10.71 -5.52
C TYR A 520 20.56 -10.81 -7.04
N SER A 521 21.42 -9.98 -7.62
CA SER A 521 21.64 -10.00 -9.07
C SER A 521 22.90 -9.26 -9.51
N ARG A 522 23.94 -9.26 -8.66
CA ARG A 522 25.25 -8.73 -9.06
C ARG A 522 25.72 -9.37 -10.37
N ASP A 523 26.46 -8.59 -11.15
CA ASP A 523 27.04 -9.01 -12.44
C ASP A 523 26.02 -9.39 -13.53
N VAL A 524 24.72 -9.14 -13.31
CA VAL A 524 23.67 -9.26 -14.33
C VAL A 524 23.32 -7.86 -14.82
N TRP A 525 23.46 -7.62 -16.12
CA TRP A 525 23.04 -6.36 -16.73
C TRP A 525 21.50 -6.26 -16.76
N ASN A 526 20.97 -5.10 -16.35
CA ASN A 526 19.54 -4.93 -16.03
C ASN A 526 19.07 -5.93 -14.97
N GLY A 527 19.96 -6.21 -14.01
CA GLY A 527 19.69 -7.09 -12.88
C GLY A 527 18.89 -6.36 -11.79
N ASP A 528 17.80 -5.68 -12.14
CA ASP A 528 17.03 -4.89 -11.20
C ASP A 528 16.24 -5.83 -10.25
N GLY A 529 15.86 -5.30 -9.08
CA GLY A 529 15.14 -6.08 -8.06
C GLY A 529 13.64 -6.19 -8.32
N TRP A 530 12.95 -5.05 -8.34
CA TRP A 530 11.48 -4.98 -8.32
C TRP A 530 10.96 -3.83 -9.20
N ASP A 531 10.18 -4.20 -10.22
CA ASP A 531 9.88 -3.36 -11.38
C ASP A 531 8.37 -3.26 -11.66
N PRO A 532 7.62 -2.37 -11.01
CA PRO A 532 6.25 -2.08 -11.40
C PRO A 532 6.23 -1.24 -12.68
N ASP A 533 5.58 -1.75 -13.73
CA ASP A 533 5.45 -1.14 -15.06
C ASP A 533 3.97 -0.93 -15.44
N SER A 534 3.53 0.34 -15.48
CA SER A 534 2.11 0.68 -15.72
C SER A 534 1.14 -0.08 -14.78
N SER A 535 1.61 -0.38 -13.57
CA SER A 535 0.93 -1.15 -12.53
C SER A 535 0.44 -0.22 -11.41
N ARG A 536 -0.54 -0.68 -10.62
CA ARG A 536 -1.13 0.15 -9.57
C ARG A 536 -1.33 -0.57 -8.24
N ASN A 537 -1.31 0.19 -7.14
CA ASN A 537 -1.43 -0.38 -5.77
C ASN A 537 -0.37 -1.44 -5.49
N CYS A 538 0.89 -1.12 -5.74
CA CYS A 538 2.00 -2.03 -5.49
C CYS A 538 2.73 -1.63 -4.22
N THR A 539 2.83 -2.55 -3.26
CA THR A 539 3.43 -2.32 -1.94
C THR A 539 4.61 -3.26 -1.74
N ILE A 540 5.76 -2.70 -1.37
CA ILE A 540 6.95 -3.46 -0.99
C ILE A 540 7.52 -3.01 0.35
N PHE A 541 7.78 -3.96 1.27
CA PHE A 541 8.39 -3.62 2.55
C PHE A 541 9.27 -4.69 3.20
N GLY A 542 10.19 -4.24 4.05
CA GLY A 542 11.06 -5.14 4.82
C GLY A 542 11.99 -5.99 3.95
N CYS A 543 12.24 -5.57 2.71
CA CYS A 543 13.07 -6.29 1.74
C CYS A 543 14.51 -5.77 1.75
N THR A 544 15.44 -6.64 1.35
CA THR A 544 16.86 -6.27 1.19
C THR A 544 17.31 -6.52 -0.25
N PHE A 545 18.07 -5.57 -0.79
CA PHE A 545 18.52 -5.58 -2.17
C PHE A 545 20.04 -5.60 -2.27
N ASP A 546 20.54 -6.49 -3.11
CA ASP A 546 21.94 -6.61 -3.50
C ASP A 546 21.99 -6.86 -5.02
N THR A 547 21.71 -5.81 -5.77
CA THR A 547 21.37 -5.87 -7.20
C THR A 547 22.51 -5.36 -8.08
N GLY A 548 22.60 -5.87 -9.30
CA GLY A 548 23.55 -5.38 -10.30
C GLY A 548 23.08 -4.13 -11.05
N ASP A 549 21.85 -3.67 -10.76
CA ASP A 549 21.23 -2.46 -11.30
C ASP A 549 20.31 -1.83 -10.23
N ASP A 550 19.25 -1.13 -10.64
CA ASP A 550 18.23 -0.52 -9.79
C ASP A 550 17.67 -1.55 -8.77
N ALA A 551 17.66 -1.21 -7.48
CA ALA A 551 17.03 -2.06 -6.48
C ALA A 551 15.50 -2.09 -6.71
N ILE A 552 14.95 -0.93 -7.02
CA ILE A 552 13.55 -0.74 -7.44
C ILE A 552 13.54 0.20 -8.64
N ALA A 553 12.85 -0.18 -9.72
CA ALA A 553 12.68 0.66 -10.91
C ALA A 553 11.19 0.82 -11.25
N ILE A 554 10.64 2.02 -11.06
CA ILE A 554 9.24 2.31 -11.39
C ILE A 554 9.16 2.74 -12.86
N LYS A 555 8.39 2.01 -13.66
CA LYS A 555 8.27 2.16 -15.11
C LYS A 555 6.81 2.33 -15.53
N SER A 556 6.59 2.81 -16.75
CA SER A 556 5.28 3.03 -17.34
C SER A 556 5.39 3.15 -18.87
N GLY A 557 6.14 2.25 -19.50
CA GLY A 557 6.32 2.21 -20.95
C GLY A 557 7.20 3.32 -21.55
N LYS A 558 7.44 3.22 -22.86
CA LYS A 558 8.37 4.06 -23.62
C LYS A 558 7.71 4.63 -24.87
N ASN A 559 8.05 5.87 -25.24
CA ASN A 559 7.50 6.56 -26.40
C ASN A 559 7.76 5.84 -27.75
N PRO A 560 6.89 6.06 -28.75
CA PRO A 560 5.59 6.73 -28.63
C PRO A 560 4.52 5.82 -28.01
N GLU A 561 4.70 4.49 -28.07
CA GLU A 561 3.73 3.49 -27.61
C GLU A 561 3.24 3.73 -26.18
N GLY A 562 4.13 3.98 -25.23
CA GLY A 562 3.74 4.29 -23.84
C GLY A 562 2.91 5.57 -23.71
N ASN A 563 3.13 6.58 -24.56
CA ASN A 563 2.29 7.78 -24.59
C ASN A 563 0.91 7.49 -25.19
N GLU A 564 0.83 6.59 -26.16
CA GLU A 564 -0.42 6.20 -26.83
C GLU A 564 -1.28 5.31 -25.92
N ILE A 565 -0.66 4.35 -25.24
CA ILE A 565 -1.31 3.51 -24.24
C ILE A 565 -1.75 4.34 -23.03
N ASN A 566 -0.93 5.34 -22.64
CA ASN A 566 -1.27 6.34 -21.62
C ASN A 566 -1.76 5.73 -20.29
N ARG A 567 -1.13 4.62 -19.87
CA ARG A 567 -1.48 3.92 -18.64
C ARG A 567 -0.41 4.18 -17.59
N PRO A 568 -0.70 4.93 -16.53
CA PRO A 568 0.30 5.31 -15.54
C PRO A 568 0.66 4.15 -14.61
N CYS A 569 1.85 4.25 -14.02
CA CYS A 569 2.21 3.49 -12.83
C CYS A 569 1.91 4.35 -11.58
N GLU A 570 1.06 3.86 -10.67
CA GLU A 570 0.52 4.71 -9.60
C GLU A 570 0.20 3.99 -8.28
N ARG A 571 0.17 4.73 -7.17
CA ARG A 571 -0.08 4.19 -5.82
C ARG A 571 0.98 3.13 -5.46
N ILE A 572 2.24 3.54 -5.51
CA ILE A 572 3.39 2.71 -5.14
C ILE A 572 3.81 3.05 -3.71
N ARG A 573 4.01 2.03 -2.87
CA ARG A 573 4.43 2.17 -1.47
C ARG A 573 5.71 1.36 -1.23
N ILE A 574 6.78 2.02 -0.80
CA ILE A 574 8.10 1.42 -0.58
C ILE A 574 8.57 1.79 0.83
N PHE A 575 8.75 0.82 1.72
CA PHE A 575 9.17 1.17 3.09
C PHE A 575 9.92 0.08 3.86
N ASP A 576 10.68 0.50 4.86
CA ASP A 576 11.51 -0.40 5.67
C ASP A 576 12.45 -1.29 4.83
N CYS A 577 12.85 -0.83 3.64
CA CYS A 577 13.72 -1.54 2.71
C CYS A 577 15.18 -1.12 2.88
N VAL A 578 16.10 -2.03 2.56
CA VAL A 578 17.55 -1.79 2.63
C VAL A 578 18.20 -2.09 1.29
N VAL A 579 18.97 -1.14 0.75
CA VAL A 579 19.87 -1.36 -0.38
C VAL A 579 21.26 -1.61 0.18
N ALA A 580 21.67 -2.88 0.18
CA ALA A 580 23.00 -3.30 0.60
C ALA A 580 24.05 -3.04 -0.48
N PHE A 581 23.66 -3.11 -1.75
CA PHE A 581 24.46 -2.84 -2.95
C PHE A 581 23.52 -2.62 -4.15
N GLY A 582 23.90 -1.79 -5.12
CA GLY A 582 23.17 -1.54 -6.37
C GLY A 582 22.90 -0.05 -6.64
N HIS A 583 22.09 0.26 -7.66
CA HIS A 583 21.90 1.65 -8.08
C HIS A 583 21.00 2.47 -7.13
N GLY A 584 20.11 1.84 -6.38
CA GLY A 584 19.14 2.52 -5.50
C GLY A 584 17.72 2.45 -6.05
N PHE A 585 16.92 3.50 -5.84
CA PHE A 585 15.53 3.55 -6.34
C PHE A 585 15.45 4.49 -7.54
N ALA A 586 15.06 3.94 -8.68
CA ALA A 586 14.83 4.68 -9.91
C ALA A 586 13.34 4.88 -10.18
N ILE A 587 12.98 6.08 -10.60
CA ILE A 587 11.65 6.44 -11.08
C ILE A 587 11.81 6.95 -12.52
N GLY A 588 11.39 6.12 -13.48
CA GLY A 588 11.78 6.24 -14.89
C GLY A 588 13.04 5.41 -15.22
N SER A 589 13.62 5.52 -16.42
CA SER A 589 13.32 6.47 -17.50
C SER A 589 12.17 6.08 -18.41
N GLU A 590 11.70 4.84 -18.33
CA GLU A 590 10.56 4.34 -19.09
C GLU A 590 9.28 4.86 -18.43
N MET A 591 8.89 6.11 -18.68
CA MET A 591 7.81 6.79 -17.94
C MET A 591 6.77 7.45 -18.84
N SER A 592 6.68 7.05 -20.11
CA SER A 592 5.84 7.72 -21.12
C SER A 592 4.34 7.66 -20.80
N GLY A 593 3.86 6.62 -20.13
CA GLY A 593 2.48 6.52 -19.65
C GLY A 593 2.19 7.33 -18.36
N GLY A 594 3.22 7.89 -17.73
CA GLY A 594 3.15 8.66 -16.50
C GLY A 594 3.42 7.85 -15.23
N ILE A 595 4.01 8.48 -14.22
CA ILE A 595 4.20 7.93 -12.88
C ILE A 595 3.67 8.93 -11.86
N ARG A 596 2.84 8.47 -10.91
CA ARG A 596 2.33 9.32 -9.82
C ARG A 596 1.99 8.60 -8.54
N ASP A 597 1.87 9.34 -7.44
CA ASP A 597 1.52 8.79 -6.12
C ASP A 597 2.48 7.66 -5.69
N VAL A 598 3.75 8.04 -5.56
CA VAL A 598 4.83 7.17 -5.06
C VAL A 598 5.19 7.65 -3.65
N LYS A 599 5.05 6.79 -2.65
CA LYS A 599 5.48 7.08 -1.27
C LYS A 599 6.61 6.14 -0.84
N ILE A 600 7.70 6.73 -0.35
CA ILE A 600 8.90 6.03 0.09
C ILE A 600 9.20 6.43 1.53
N TRP A 601 9.32 5.50 2.49
CA TRP A 601 9.71 5.90 3.85
C TRP A 601 10.48 4.85 4.64
N ASN A 602 11.25 5.30 5.63
CA ASN A 602 12.03 4.42 6.51
C ASN A 602 13.00 3.49 5.75
N CYS A 603 13.56 3.93 4.62
CA CYS A 603 14.48 3.11 3.83
C CYS A 603 15.95 3.49 4.06
N ASP A 604 16.84 2.49 3.99
CA ASP A 604 18.29 2.69 4.05
C ASP A 604 18.93 2.36 2.70
N LEU A 605 19.34 3.41 1.99
CA LEU A 605 19.96 3.36 0.68
C LEU A 605 21.43 3.78 0.73
N ARG A 606 22.07 3.84 1.91
CA ARG A 606 23.41 4.43 2.07
C ARG A 606 24.49 3.79 1.20
N ASN A 607 24.30 2.54 0.79
CA ASN A 607 25.25 1.77 -0.02
C ASN A 607 24.81 1.69 -1.49
N SER A 608 24.04 2.67 -1.97
CA SER A 608 23.60 2.73 -3.37
C SER A 608 24.44 3.70 -4.20
N ALA A 609 24.44 3.53 -5.52
CA ALA A 609 25.12 4.44 -6.46
C ALA A 609 24.37 5.77 -6.64
N ASN A 610 23.04 5.76 -6.64
CA ASN A 610 22.22 6.92 -7.00
C ASN A 610 21.26 7.39 -5.89
N GLY A 611 21.02 6.60 -4.85
CA GLY A 611 20.03 6.95 -3.83
C GLY A 611 18.63 6.92 -4.42
N ILE A 612 17.96 8.07 -4.48
CA ILE A 612 16.68 8.21 -5.18
C ILE A 612 16.91 9.00 -6.46
N GLU A 613 16.64 8.36 -7.60
CA GLU A 613 16.90 8.90 -8.94
C GLU A 613 15.61 9.01 -9.75
N ILE A 614 15.27 10.23 -10.16
CA ILE A 614 14.18 10.50 -11.10
C ILE A 614 14.82 10.89 -12.43
N LYS A 615 14.72 9.97 -13.40
CA LYS A 615 15.44 10.06 -14.68
C LYS A 615 14.46 9.94 -15.84
N ALA A 616 14.71 10.68 -16.92
CA ALA A 616 13.98 10.52 -18.18
C ALA A 616 14.84 10.99 -19.35
N THR A 617 14.55 10.58 -20.59
CA THR A 617 15.13 11.27 -21.76
C THR A 617 14.18 12.37 -22.20
N ARG A 618 14.71 13.39 -22.89
CA ARG A 618 13.90 14.46 -23.49
C ARG A 618 12.83 13.92 -24.44
N LYS A 619 13.00 12.73 -25.03
CA LYS A 619 12.05 12.12 -25.95
C LYS A 619 10.84 11.44 -25.27
N ARG A 620 10.81 11.27 -23.93
CA ARG A 620 9.81 10.39 -23.30
C ARG A 620 8.38 10.89 -23.36
N GLY A 621 8.13 12.19 -23.27
CA GLY A 621 6.78 12.67 -22.94
C GLY A 621 6.38 12.26 -21.52
N GLY A 622 5.08 12.15 -21.26
CA GLY A 622 4.57 11.74 -19.95
C GLY A 622 4.93 12.68 -18.80
N TYR A 623 4.90 12.14 -17.58
CA TYR A 623 5.18 12.89 -16.35
C TYR A 623 5.68 11.98 -15.21
N VAL A 624 6.48 12.53 -14.31
CA VAL A 624 6.66 12.01 -12.94
C VAL A 624 6.17 13.08 -11.99
N LYS A 625 5.17 12.76 -11.16
CA LYS A 625 4.64 13.71 -10.17
C LYS A 625 4.21 13.04 -8.88
N GLU A 626 3.92 13.83 -7.85
CA GLU A 626 3.35 13.33 -6.59
C GLU A 626 4.24 12.24 -5.95
N VAL A 627 5.56 12.48 -5.94
CA VAL A 627 6.54 11.62 -5.23
C VAL A 627 6.77 12.19 -3.84
N TYR A 628 6.52 11.39 -2.82
CA TYR A 628 6.80 11.72 -1.44
C TYR A 628 7.83 10.73 -0.88
N ALA A 629 8.89 11.25 -0.27
CA ALA A 629 9.85 10.41 0.45
C ALA A 629 10.12 10.99 1.84
N ALA A 630 10.26 10.13 2.85
CA ALA A 630 10.65 10.57 4.19
C ALA A 630 11.45 9.57 5.03
N HIS A 631 12.22 10.06 5.99
CA HIS A 631 12.95 9.23 6.95
C HIS A 631 13.92 8.23 6.29
N CYS A 632 14.58 8.64 5.20
CA CYS A 632 15.54 7.79 4.49
C CYS A 632 16.98 8.22 4.76
N VAL A 633 17.88 7.24 4.74
CA VAL A 633 19.33 7.47 4.68
C VAL A 633 19.79 7.12 3.27
N LEU A 634 20.47 8.03 2.57
CA LEU A 634 20.80 7.85 1.15
C LEU A 634 22.02 8.67 0.71
N PRO A 635 22.73 8.30 -0.37
CA PRO A 635 23.85 9.08 -0.88
C PRO A 635 23.43 10.45 -1.41
N ARG A 636 22.33 10.50 -2.17
CA ARG A 636 21.89 11.68 -2.93
C ARG A 636 20.46 11.55 -3.46
N ILE A 637 19.91 12.68 -3.92
CA ILE A 637 18.66 12.75 -4.70
C ILE A 637 18.98 13.36 -6.06
N LEU A 638 18.53 12.72 -7.14
CA LEU A 638 18.81 13.13 -8.52
C LEU A 638 17.52 13.39 -9.29
N PHE A 639 17.49 14.49 -10.04
CA PHE A 639 16.56 14.75 -11.11
C PHE A 639 17.36 15.14 -12.35
N HIS A 640 17.31 14.33 -13.41
CA HIS A 640 18.13 14.62 -14.59
C HIS A 640 17.65 13.96 -15.87
N SER A 641 18.11 14.52 -16.99
CA SER A 641 17.98 13.88 -18.29
C SER A 641 19.09 12.85 -18.50
N VAL A 642 18.73 11.64 -18.90
CA VAL A 642 19.70 10.61 -19.32
C VAL A 642 19.88 10.60 -20.84
N GLY A 643 21.08 10.21 -21.30
CA GLY A 643 21.45 10.17 -22.72
C GLY A 643 21.41 8.77 -23.36
N TYR A 644 21.04 7.74 -22.61
CA TYR A 644 20.97 6.35 -23.07
C TYR A 644 19.52 5.86 -23.21
N ASN A 645 19.35 4.71 -23.85
CA ASN A 645 18.04 4.11 -24.17
C ASN A 645 17.14 5.05 -25.01
N ASP A 646 17.70 6.08 -25.67
CA ASP A 646 16.98 7.16 -26.36
C ASP A 646 16.48 6.79 -27.77
N ASP A 647 16.49 5.50 -28.10
CA ASP A 647 16.02 4.98 -29.38
C ASP A 647 14.48 5.07 -29.52
N GLY A 648 14.04 5.31 -30.74
CA GLY A 648 12.62 5.42 -31.11
C GLY A 648 12.16 6.85 -31.40
N ILE A 649 10.91 6.97 -31.82
CA ILE A 649 10.31 8.26 -32.21
C ILE A 649 9.98 9.06 -30.96
N ALA A 650 10.44 10.31 -30.89
CA ALA A 650 10.16 11.20 -29.78
C ALA A 650 8.65 11.34 -29.50
N GLY A 651 8.30 11.38 -28.21
CA GLY A 651 6.98 11.79 -27.75
C GLY A 651 6.67 13.25 -28.12
N PRO A 652 5.42 13.69 -27.93
CA PRO A 652 4.95 15.00 -28.38
C PRO A 652 5.62 16.19 -27.67
N HIS A 653 6.16 15.97 -26.47
CA HIS A 653 6.81 16.99 -25.65
C HIS A 653 7.86 16.36 -24.71
N PRO A 654 8.76 17.16 -24.10
CA PRO A 654 9.57 16.69 -22.98
C PRO A 654 8.71 16.19 -21.79
N PRO A 655 9.29 15.36 -20.92
CA PRO A 655 8.65 14.96 -19.66
C PRO A 655 8.41 16.13 -18.71
N VAL A 656 7.32 16.05 -17.95
CA VAL A 656 7.06 16.96 -16.83
C VAL A 656 7.48 16.29 -15.52
N LEU A 657 8.38 16.92 -14.76
CA LEU A 657 8.82 16.45 -13.44
C LEU A 657 8.38 17.47 -12.40
N GLU A 658 7.45 17.13 -11.51
CA GLU A 658 6.90 18.10 -10.57
C GLU A 658 6.31 17.53 -9.27
N GLN A 659 5.97 18.41 -8.31
CA GLN A 659 5.18 18.05 -7.13
C GLN A 659 5.81 16.91 -6.30
N CYS A 660 7.12 17.04 -6.01
CA CYS A 660 7.84 16.07 -5.21
C CYS A 660 8.21 16.65 -3.84
N CYS A 661 8.12 15.85 -2.78
CA CYS A 661 8.41 16.26 -1.41
C CYS A 661 9.37 15.26 -0.75
N PHE A 662 10.45 15.78 -0.18
CA PHE A 662 11.46 15.01 0.54
C PHE A 662 11.58 15.58 1.95
N GLU A 663 11.33 14.76 2.97
CA GLU A 663 11.30 15.20 4.37
C GLU A 663 12.17 14.32 5.26
N GLU A 664 12.83 14.90 6.28
CA GLU A 664 13.54 14.13 7.32
C GLU A 664 14.60 13.18 6.73
N MET A 665 15.43 13.68 5.80
CA MET A 665 16.44 12.88 5.10
C MET A 665 17.83 13.01 5.72
N ASP A 666 18.57 11.91 5.71
CA ASP A 666 20.00 11.84 6.01
C ASP A 666 20.80 11.56 4.74
N ILE A 667 21.37 12.60 4.13
CA ILE A 667 22.16 12.53 2.90
C ILE A 667 23.64 12.36 3.23
N THR A 668 24.19 11.19 2.87
CA THR A 668 25.57 10.79 3.22
C THR A 668 26.62 11.40 2.30
N ARG A 669 26.27 11.84 1.08
CA ARG A 669 27.21 12.30 0.03
C ARG A 669 28.30 11.28 -0.33
N LEU A 670 28.03 10.00 -0.10
CA LEU A 670 28.94 8.90 -0.43
C LEU A 670 28.16 7.91 -1.29
N CYS A 671 28.40 7.90 -2.59
CA CYS A 671 27.77 6.96 -3.52
C CYS A 671 28.64 5.74 -3.77
N LEU A 672 28.01 4.60 -4.03
CA LEU A 672 28.70 3.39 -4.43
C LEU A 672 29.28 3.54 -5.84
N ASN A 673 30.58 3.29 -5.97
CA ASN A 673 31.23 2.97 -7.23
C ASN A 673 31.36 1.46 -7.33
N GLU A 674 30.50 0.85 -8.12
CA GLU A 674 30.39 -0.61 -8.23
C GLU A 674 31.63 -1.26 -8.83
N LYS A 675 32.28 -0.56 -9.77
CA LYS A 675 33.48 -1.07 -10.47
C LYS A 675 34.67 -1.20 -9.53
N GLU A 676 34.84 -0.24 -8.64
CA GLU A 676 35.95 -0.20 -7.68
C GLU A 676 35.54 -0.74 -6.30
N ASN A 677 34.25 -1.07 -6.12
CA ASN A 677 33.64 -1.52 -4.88
C ASN A 677 34.03 -0.62 -3.69
N ARG A 678 33.88 0.69 -3.87
CA ARG A 678 34.19 1.71 -2.86
C ARG A 678 33.13 2.80 -2.87
N MET A 679 33.15 3.64 -1.84
CA MET A 679 32.29 4.82 -1.76
C MET A 679 33.05 6.06 -2.26
N ASP A 680 32.51 6.72 -3.28
CA ASP A 680 33.02 7.97 -3.82
C ASP A 680 32.19 9.15 -3.31
N LEU A 681 32.83 10.31 -3.17
CA LEU A 681 32.13 11.55 -2.84
C LEU A 681 31.18 11.93 -3.98
N CYS A 682 29.96 12.37 -3.64
CA CYS A 682 28.98 12.83 -4.62
C CYS A 682 28.24 14.09 -4.16
N GLU A 683 27.51 14.69 -5.09
CA GLU A 683 26.55 15.74 -4.76
C GLU A 683 25.42 15.22 -3.89
N ALA A 684 24.91 16.09 -3.03
CA ALA A 684 23.78 15.78 -2.17
C ALA A 684 22.47 15.82 -2.95
N LEU A 685 22.27 16.90 -3.72
CA LEU A 685 21.08 17.13 -4.55
C LEU A 685 21.57 17.59 -5.93
N ASP A 686 21.24 16.84 -6.98
CA ASP A 686 21.45 17.28 -8.36
C ASP A 686 20.10 17.42 -9.05
N LEU A 687 19.64 18.66 -9.18
CA LEU A 687 18.29 19.01 -9.60
C LEU A 687 18.34 19.70 -10.97
N CYS A 688 18.11 18.93 -12.03
CA CYS A 688 18.22 19.40 -13.40
C CYS A 688 16.94 19.07 -14.20
N GLY A 689 16.14 20.10 -14.48
CA GLY A 689 15.00 20.01 -15.40
C GLY A 689 15.40 20.07 -16.88
N PHE A 690 14.42 20.29 -17.77
CA PHE A 690 14.68 20.53 -19.19
C PHE A 690 14.82 22.03 -19.48
N GLU A 691 15.52 22.41 -20.55
CA GLU A 691 15.87 23.81 -20.84
C GLU A 691 14.63 24.68 -21.06
N GLU A 692 13.62 24.13 -21.73
CA GLU A 692 12.37 24.80 -22.05
C GLU A 692 11.57 25.09 -20.78
N LYS A 693 11.20 26.37 -20.58
CA LYS A 693 10.55 26.87 -19.36
C LYS A 693 9.34 26.05 -18.90
N GLU A 694 8.52 25.58 -19.83
CA GLU A 694 7.31 24.79 -19.56
C GLU A 694 7.62 23.44 -18.86
N TYR A 695 8.84 22.93 -19.07
CA TYR A 695 9.36 21.63 -18.62
C TYR A 695 10.51 21.78 -17.61
N HIS A 696 10.63 22.95 -17.00
CA HIS A 696 11.45 23.12 -15.81
C HIS A 696 10.96 22.18 -14.71
N LEU A 697 11.91 21.67 -13.91
CA LEU A 697 11.61 20.91 -12.71
C LEU A 697 10.91 21.82 -11.70
N LYS A 698 9.70 21.47 -11.24
CA LYS A 698 8.90 22.44 -10.48
C LYS A 698 8.12 21.92 -9.30
N ASN A 699 7.92 22.79 -8.31
CA ASN A 699 7.15 22.52 -7.09
C ASN A 699 7.77 21.37 -6.27
N LEU A 700 9.05 21.51 -5.94
CA LEU A 700 9.78 20.56 -5.09
C LEU A 700 9.93 21.15 -3.69
N THR A 701 9.72 20.31 -2.67
CA THR A 701 9.93 20.68 -1.26
C THR A 701 10.95 19.76 -0.62
N PHE A 702 11.91 20.37 0.07
CA PHE A 702 12.93 19.70 0.87
C PHE A 702 12.84 20.23 2.30
N ARG A 703 12.48 19.38 3.26
CA ARG A 703 12.27 19.77 4.66
C ARG A 703 13.08 18.90 5.61
N ASN A 704 13.74 19.51 6.59
CA ASN A 704 14.51 18.78 7.63
C ASN A 704 15.57 17.86 7.01
N ILE A 705 16.37 18.37 6.08
CA ILE A 705 17.41 17.59 5.40
C ILE A 705 18.74 17.78 6.11
N ARG A 706 19.39 16.67 6.48
CA ARG A 706 20.75 16.64 7.02
C ARG A 706 21.71 16.17 5.94
N ILE A 707 22.72 16.98 5.63
CA ILE A 707 23.74 16.69 4.61
C ILE A 707 25.10 16.56 5.31
N ALA A 708 25.80 15.45 5.10
CA ALA A 708 27.17 15.28 5.62
C ALA A 708 28.18 16.10 4.80
N LYS A 709 29.14 16.81 5.43
CA LYS A 709 30.20 17.54 4.69
C LYS A 709 31.25 16.66 4.04
N ASN A 710 31.62 15.55 4.66
CA ASN A 710 32.75 14.71 4.21
C ASN A 710 34.03 15.49 3.86
N GLY A 711 34.34 16.55 4.62
CA GLY A 711 35.51 17.40 4.40
C GLY A 711 35.37 18.45 3.29
N GLN A 712 34.19 18.61 2.70
CA GLN A 712 33.88 19.68 1.74
C GLN A 712 33.31 20.92 2.43
N GLU A 713 33.58 22.09 1.85
CA GLU A 713 33.00 23.37 2.28
C GLU A 713 31.62 23.62 1.66
N GLU A 714 31.36 23.10 0.46
CA GLU A 714 30.09 23.25 -0.26
C GLU A 714 29.04 22.22 0.19
N ASP A 715 27.76 22.58 0.05
CA ASP A 715 26.61 21.74 0.41
C ASP A 715 26.35 20.60 -0.58
N GLY A 716 26.87 20.70 -1.81
CA GLY A 716 26.62 19.76 -2.90
C GLY A 716 25.20 19.83 -3.44
N ILE A 717 24.60 21.03 -3.45
CA ILE A 717 23.26 21.26 -4.01
C ILE A 717 23.40 21.97 -5.36
N HIS A 718 23.09 21.26 -6.43
CA HIS A 718 23.10 21.77 -7.80
C HIS A 718 21.67 21.92 -8.33
N GLN A 719 21.41 23.05 -8.98
CA GLN A 719 20.10 23.42 -9.50
C GLN A 719 20.22 24.00 -10.90
N LYS A 720 19.47 23.45 -11.85
CA LYS A 720 19.42 23.93 -13.23
C LYS A 720 18.02 23.71 -13.81
N TYR A 721 17.47 24.75 -14.43
CA TYR A 721 16.12 24.72 -15.02
C TYR A 721 15.04 24.29 -14.01
N CYS A 722 14.98 25.00 -12.88
CA CYS A 722 14.03 24.72 -11.81
C CYS A 722 13.15 25.93 -11.49
N GLU A 723 11.91 25.67 -11.06
CA GLU A 723 10.95 26.67 -10.58
C GLU A 723 10.31 26.23 -9.25
N ASN A 724 10.05 27.16 -8.33
CA ASN A 724 9.36 26.89 -7.06
C ASN A 724 10.00 25.77 -6.21
N LEU A 725 11.31 25.85 -5.97
CA LEU A 725 11.99 25.00 -5.00
C LEU A 725 11.85 25.59 -3.60
N VAL A 726 11.42 24.76 -2.64
CA VAL A 726 11.28 25.14 -1.23
C VAL A 726 12.26 24.34 -0.40
N PHE A 727 13.14 25.04 0.31
CA PHE A 727 14.11 24.46 1.25
C PHE A 727 13.80 24.96 2.66
N GLU A 728 13.45 24.05 3.56
CA GLU A 728 13.09 24.34 4.95
C GLU A 728 13.96 23.52 5.90
N ASN A 729 14.70 24.18 6.78
CA ASN A 729 15.56 23.52 7.78
C ASN A 729 16.55 22.52 7.16
N ILE A 730 17.44 23.02 6.29
CA ILE A 730 18.56 22.27 5.73
C ILE A 730 19.78 22.48 6.61
N SER A 731 20.42 21.40 7.05
CA SER A 731 21.65 21.47 7.85
C SER A 731 22.80 20.74 7.15
N VAL A 732 23.95 21.40 7.06
CA VAL A 732 25.18 20.86 6.47
C VAL A 732 26.20 20.65 7.60
N GLY A 733 26.42 19.38 7.96
CA GLY A 733 27.14 18.94 9.17
C GLY A 733 28.64 19.08 9.08
#